data_AF-A0A4V0HZ75-F1
#
_entry.id   AF-A0A4V0HZ75-F1
#
_cell.length_a   1.000
_cell.length_b   1.000
_cell.length_c   1.000
_cell.angle_alpha   90.00
_cell.angle_beta   90.00
_cell.angle_gamma   90.00
#
_symmetry.space_group_name_H-M   'P 1'
#
loop_
_entity.id
_entity.type
_entity.pdbx_description
1 polymer ?
#
loop_
_entity_poly.entity_id
_entity_poly.type
_entity_poly.pdbx_seq_one_letter_code
_entity_poly.pdbx_strand_id
1 'polypeptide(L)'
;MPALFFPNLNALRIALASGLVPLEISQSPADAGFDRHGRLWLQTAESLPRDSLAALARVGVQALGDAGVPTSPVSCWAELLPLLHEEAERGPTLFLVPEKQLARFLAKLRRSPRAGVGLTLPDLDETGAAWVTAAQPPEELLVEAAEPACPFEAFTEQAPGVWVRHGRRHPVPEFLAVPDGCVLLVRPPRAVTPVAWTVPRPASDEFPLAAVAARCPGRAAALPEVAVKLTLAPRATAEREALWVLDAARVADFWSFCVSADASLTARLEAAFVGSGGATRLAVRVQGKRSPVPVHLPVAGYYQEPSVPGLFVPTDRVVRPALRVRELTRILGTRPGWLVWLEANPDGSVTPQTVADAAFRPVHDLIEYQAPVVKRLATVPRTDPFALGRFVVASDVLPLPEAQPTALPVDDPLAPVVPPEETSWLRRSLDKLFAKVRQPRAAPDDTPAPVPEEIPEPPTPARERVVRKLASPDALLHGHDWTARRQNLEAGLFTHLPGLGPAGRAERWSELGGVYAATGNATDAAVCWMNAVWEVAAPPEHWLEQWLLAECRAAKLTDTVGGLERWLSEPGRAGVGRVVAAYTAAVGLSPSPPPEFVATLPRLLAFLDLHFDDVPVRAAWLARYAAARVCDGDALGLARWRDRVLARLAERGPGLDLDEPSFLRFHGTASAERFQAAREWVEGVRGPAIGWIGKMAARSPAAKLQWSGIDAETDCTAAYAQFMLAWGLACLGERTKAKNWAARARKVVSRITGPGVEAAAHAVLGDLFLLRVRDAQEGRSAKPALPPELQSRLDALPELARFAVDRLREHSRILEPVDRVRAFRGLDLKAFWGADELAERLFVLTNRQDRDQLADEANELLQLCTDNPTTATVPRVVFTLLDVAPWLDRAALPRVLELLPAATDWCEAWLASGRWGEAERPGRLVRYQTRLLNAGFSAAALLEPGASGLVTDLVRRLVAGGDRVRGPLLATCGHAFRVLRQRGLGGAAETLVRFLDPGQSGVRRDPARVGLAGGWYTAGHEDAGNRILDEARERLFLGSAADASIRTPLAVAYAEALGFAPARIAHGRLEEIFQRLGPVEVMGSTNSYFTLRPLQLIDAVVRSVVTDEFALGPSVRGWLDDDEFLIRGRIHRDLAAVLREQDIR
;
A
#
# COMPACT_ATOMS: atom_id res chain seq x y z
N MET A 1 33.59 52.14 43.48
CA MET A 1 33.22 51.12 44.48
C MET A 1 34.50 50.43 44.92
N PRO A 2 34.68 50.10 46.21
CA PRO A 2 35.88 49.41 46.65
C PRO A 2 35.99 48.04 45.96
N ALA A 3 37.16 47.70 45.42
CA ALA A 3 37.43 46.38 44.86
C ALA A 3 37.55 45.36 46.00
N LEU A 4 36.85 44.23 45.85
CA LEU A 4 36.99 43.09 46.74
C LEU A 4 38.24 42.30 46.38
N PHE A 5 39.12 42.13 47.35
CA PHE A 5 40.31 41.31 47.26
C PHE A 5 40.05 39.95 47.90
N PHE A 6 40.09 38.89 47.09
CA PHE A 6 39.97 37.50 47.52
C PHE A 6 41.37 36.86 47.58
N PRO A 7 41.79 36.32 48.74
CA PRO A 7 43.13 35.77 48.92
C PRO A 7 43.37 34.52 48.08
N ASN A 8 42.32 33.80 47.69
CA ASN A 8 42.33 32.69 46.75
C ASN A 8 40.91 32.41 46.22
N LEU A 9 40.80 31.59 45.18
CA LEU A 9 39.51 31.22 44.57
C LEU A 9 38.62 30.35 45.48
N ASN A 10 39.19 29.67 46.48
CA ASN A 10 38.40 28.94 47.46
C ASN A 10 37.60 29.89 48.37
N ALA A 11 38.15 31.07 48.69
CA ALA A 11 37.42 32.09 49.44
C ALA A 11 36.19 32.58 48.65
N LEU A 12 36.32 32.78 47.33
CA LEU A 12 35.19 33.10 46.45
C LEU A 12 34.16 31.95 46.43
N ARG A 13 34.61 30.70 46.26
CA ARG A 13 33.73 29.52 46.26
C ARG A 13 32.93 29.41 47.56
N ILE A 14 33.58 29.59 48.71
CA ILE A 14 32.93 29.56 50.03
C ILE A 14 31.93 30.71 50.14
N ALA A 15 32.30 31.92 49.72
CA ALA A 15 31.42 33.08 49.76
C ALA A 15 30.11 32.88 48.98
N LEU A 16 30.20 32.29 47.77
CA LEU A 16 29.03 31.96 46.95
C LEU A 16 28.22 30.80 47.56
N ALA A 17 28.87 29.66 47.83
CA ALA A 17 28.19 28.45 48.31
C ALA A 17 27.55 28.60 49.70
N SER A 18 28.08 29.50 50.54
CA SER A 18 27.52 29.79 51.88
C SER A 18 26.51 30.94 51.88
N GLY A 19 26.19 31.52 50.72
CA GLY A 19 25.24 32.63 50.61
C GLY A 19 25.69 33.90 51.35
N LEU A 20 27.00 34.12 51.50
CA LEU A 20 27.53 35.33 52.16
C LEU A 20 27.33 36.59 51.32
N VAL A 21 27.13 36.40 50.01
CA VAL A 21 26.79 37.41 49.03
C VAL A 21 25.35 37.15 48.57
N PRO A 22 24.47 38.18 48.56
CA PRO A 22 23.12 38.06 48.01
C PRO A 22 23.15 37.56 46.56
N LEU A 23 22.19 36.72 46.19
CA LEU A 23 22.16 36.07 44.88
C LEU A 23 22.13 37.11 43.75
N GLU A 24 21.34 38.18 43.95
CA GLU A 24 21.17 39.28 43.01
C GLU A 24 22.50 39.96 42.69
N ILE A 25 23.34 40.17 43.70
CA ILE A 25 24.65 40.79 43.53
C ILE A 25 25.64 39.81 42.90
N SER A 26 25.61 38.53 43.31
CA SER A 26 26.52 37.51 42.76
C SER A 26 26.25 37.16 41.29
N GLN A 27 25.00 37.31 40.84
CA GLN A 27 24.56 37.11 39.46
C GLN A 27 24.66 38.38 38.61
N SER A 28 25.03 39.52 39.20
CA SER A 28 25.24 40.77 38.48
C SER A 28 26.61 40.81 37.77
N PRO A 29 26.74 41.54 36.64
CA PRO A 29 28.02 41.76 35.99
C PRO A 29 29.05 42.45 36.89
N ALA A 30 30.31 42.06 36.74
CA ALA A 30 31.42 42.61 37.52
C ALA A 30 32.70 42.70 36.68
N ASP A 31 33.66 43.49 37.14
CA ASP A 31 35.00 43.55 36.56
C ASP A 31 35.96 42.77 37.44
N ALA A 32 36.66 41.79 36.87
CA ALA A 32 37.52 40.89 37.62
C ALA A 32 38.94 40.82 37.05
N GLY A 33 39.94 40.80 37.91
CA GLY A 33 41.35 40.72 37.54
C GLY A 33 42.12 39.77 38.45
N PHE A 34 43.18 39.17 37.93
CA PHE A 34 44.09 38.32 38.71
C PHE A 34 45.44 39.02 38.82
N ASP A 35 45.97 39.12 40.03
CA ASP A 35 47.33 39.61 40.22
C ASP A 35 48.38 38.54 39.84
N ARG A 36 49.66 38.93 39.85
CA ARG A 36 50.80 38.03 39.57
C ARG A 36 50.90 36.81 40.49
N HIS A 37 50.17 36.80 41.61
CA HIS A 37 50.13 35.71 42.59
C HIS A 37 48.85 34.86 42.45
N GLY A 38 48.01 35.12 41.44
CA GLY A 38 46.76 34.40 41.20
C GLY A 38 45.63 34.77 42.15
N ARG A 39 45.76 35.90 42.87
CA ARG A 39 44.74 36.40 43.80
C ARG A 39 43.72 37.24 43.02
N LEU A 40 42.46 37.09 43.39
CA LEU A 40 41.34 37.67 42.64
C LEU A 40 41.00 39.06 43.18
N TRP A 41 40.89 40.01 42.27
CA TRP A 41 40.33 41.34 42.51
C TRP A 41 39.01 41.44 41.76
N LEU A 42 37.96 41.84 42.46
CA LEU A 42 36.61 41.90 41.92
C LEU A 42 35.97 43.25 42.23
N GLN A 43 35.63 44.00 41.20
CA GLN A 43 34.96 45.28 41.29
C GLN A 43 33.50 45.11 40.88
N THR A 44 32.60 45.45 41.79
CA THR A 44 31.15 45.24 41.64
C THR A 44 30.48 46.55 41.24
N ALA A 45 29.46 46.48 40.37
CA ALA A 45 28.65 47.65 40.04
C ALA A 45 27.75 48.06 41.22
N GLU A 46 27.28 47.07 41.98
CA GLU A 46 26.39 47.27 43.12
C GLU A 46 27.14 47.28 44.46
N SER A 47 26.65 48.07 45.42
CA SER A 47 27.22 48.12 46.77
C SER A 47 26.72 46.94 47.60
N LEU A 48 27.65 46.20 48.20
CA LEU A 48 27.32 45.10 49.10
C LEU A 48 26.73 45.59 50.43
N PRO A 49 25.74 44.88 51.00
CA PRO A 49 25.28 45.13 52.37
C PRO A 49 26.43 45.05 53.37
N ARG A 50 26.38 45.88 54.43
CA ARG A 50 27.42 45.90 55.48
C ARG A 50 27.60 44.53 56.14
N ASP A 51 26.51 43.79 56.32
CA ASP A 51 26.54 42.45 56.91
C ASP A 51 27.26 41.44 56.00
N SER A 52 27.07 41.53 54.68
CA SER A 52 27.81 40.73 53.69
C SER A 52 29.30 41.07 53.69
N LEU A 53 29.67 42.36 53.78
CA LEU A 53 31.07 42.76 53.90
C LEU A 53 31.72 42.25 55.19
N ALA A 54 31.00 42.32 56.32
CA ALA A 54 31.48 41.79 57.59
C ALA A 54 31.63 40.26 57.57
N ALA A 55 30.72 39.55 56.89
CA ALA A 55 30.79 38.10 56.71
C ALA A 55 31.93 37.69 55.77
N LEU A 56 32.12 38.40 54.66
CA LEU A 56 33.23 38.21 53.70
C LEU A 56 34.59 38.43 54.38
N ALA A 57 34.71 39.43 55.26
CA ALA A 57 35.93 39.68 56.03
C ALA A 57 36.33 38.48 56.93
N ARG A 58 35.36 37.73 57.48
CA ARG A 58 35.63 36.51 58.28
C ARG A 58 36.23 35.38 57.44
N VAL A 59 36.01 35.38 56.12
CA VAL A 59 36.60 34.42 55.17
C VAL A 59 37.89 34.97 54.55
N GLY A 60 38.40 36.10 55.05
CA GLY A 60 39.65 36.71 54.63
C GLY A 60 39.55 37.61 53.39
N VAL A 61 38.34 37.98 52.95
CA VAL A 61 38.12 38.91 51.83
C VAL A 61 38.23 40.34 52.33
N GLN A 62 38.99 41.19 51.64
CA GLN A 62 39.21 42.59 52.04
C GLN A 62 38.56 43.53 51.01
N ALA A 63 37.84 44.54 51.47
CA ALA A 63 37.38 45.64 50.61
C ALA A 63 38.50 46.69 50.53
N LEU A 64 39.22 46.71 49.40
CA LEU A 64 40.30 47.65 49.12
C LEU A 64 39.82 48.72 48.15
N GLY A 65 40.63 49.75 47.89
CA GLY A 65 40.30 50.83 46.94
C GLY A 65 40.25 50.34 45.48
N ASP A 66 40.98 50.99 44.59
CA ASP A 66 41.07 50.53 43.19
C ASP A 66 41.79 49.18 43.11
N ALA A 67 41.38 48.33 42.16
CA ALA A 67 41.88 46.96 42.01
C ALA A 67 43.40 46.87 41.76
N GLY A 68 44.02 47.93 41.25
CA GLY A 68 45.47 47.98 41.00
C GLY A 68 46.01 46.95 39.99
N VAL A 69 45.11 46.18 39.36
CA VAL A 69 45.40 45.15 38.36
C VAL A 69 44.46 45.33 37.16
N PRO A 70 44.86 44.90 35.94
CA PRO A 70 43.96 44.87 34.80
C PRO A 70 42.76 43.96 35.08
N THR A 71 41.55 44.48 34.89
CA THR A 71 40.30 43.74 35.04
C THR A 71 39.66 43.49 33.67
N SER A 72 38.88 42.42 33.58
CA SER A 72 38.02 42.09 32.44
C SER A 72 36.58 41.90 32.92
N PRO A 73 35.58 42.29 32.13
CA PRO A 73 34.19 42.10 32.50
C PRO A 73 33.84 40.60 32.56
N VAL A 74 33.01 40.24 33.53
CA VAL A 74 32.37 38.92 33.69
C VAL A 74 30.87 39.12 33.89
N SER A 75 30.05 38.19 33.40
CA SER A 75 28.59 38.31 33.48
C SER A 75 28.06 38.00 34.87
N CYS A 76 28.77 37.16 35.63
CA CYS A 76 28.52 36.93 37.05
C CYS A 76 29.79 36.44 37.76
N TRP A 77 29.76 36.40 39.09
CA TRP A 77 30.93 36.07 39.90
C TRP A 77 31.32 34.60 39.78
N ALA A 78 30.35 33.73 39.52
CA ALA A 78 30.56 32.29 39.40
C ALA A 78 31.46 31.92 38.21
N GLU A 79 31.50 32.74 37.14
CA GLU A 79 32.36 32.53 35.96
C GLU A 79 33.87 32.49 36.29
N LEU A 80 34.26 33.09 37.43
CA LEU A 80 35.65 33.20 37.85
C LEU A 80 36.22 31.90 38.45
N LEU A 81 35.34 30.94 38.77
CA LEU A 81 35.75 29.67 39.37
C LEU A 81 36.18 28.67 38.28
N PRO A 82 37.37 28.06 38.40
CA PRO A 82 37.83 27.07 37.45
C PRO A 82 37.02 25.79 37.56
N LEU A 83 36.80 25.15 36.41
CA LEU A 83 36.20 23.83 36.35
C LEU A 83 37.10 22.79 37.05
N LEU A 84 36.47 21.96 37.89
CA LEU A 84 37.12 20.81 38.53
C LEU A 84 37.03 19.60 37.61
N HIS A 85 37.98 18.67 37.73
CA HIS A 85 37.84 17.36 37.09
C HIS A 85 36.97 16.48 37.97
N GLU A 86 35.98 15.82 37.37
CA GLU A 86 35.10 14.89 38.06
C GLU A 86 34.70 13.79 37.08
N GLU A 87 34.54 12.57 37.60
CA GLU A 87 33.97 11.47 36.81
C GLU A 87 32.53 11.84 36.45
N ALA A 88 32.24 11.86 35.15
CA ALA A 88 30.98 12.38 34.66
C ALA A 88 29.80 11.49 35.10
N GLU A 89 28.78 12.11 35.69
CA GLU A 89 27.51 11.43 35.94
C GLU A 89 26.82 11.01 34.64
N ARG A 90 26.12 9.87 34.69
CA ARG A 90 25.33 9.37 33.55
C ARG A 90 24.07 10.23 33.40
N GLY A 91 24.08 11.15 32.45
CA GLY A 91 22.95 12.03 32.15
C GLY A 91 22.84 12.40 30.68
N PRO A 92 21.79 13.17 30.30
CA PRO A 92 21.64 13.68 28.94
C PRO A 92 22.88 14.50 28.55
N THR A 93 23.46 14.17 27.41
CA THR A 93 24.67 14.80 26.90
C THR A 93 24.35 15.58 25.64
N LEU A 94 24.82 16.83 25.58
CA LEU A 94 24.78 17.69 24.41
C LEU A 94 26.12 17.61 23.69
N PHE A 95 26.09 17.40 22.37
CA PHE A 95 27.26 17.41 21.51
C PHE A 95 27.20 18.59 20.54
N LEU A 96 28.34 19.27 20.37
CA LEU A 96 28.57 20.23 19.29
C LEU A 96 29.38 19.55 18.19
N VAL A 97 28.74 19.30 17.05
CA VAL A 97 29.29 18.47 15.97
C VAL A 97 29.42 19.29 14.69
N PRO A 98 30.62 19.43 14.09
CA PRO A 98 30.77 20.13 12.82
C PRO A 98 29.91 19.52 11.71
N GLU A 99 29.32 20.35 10.85
CA GLU A 99 28.38 19.93 9.78
C GLU A 99 28.94 18.76 8.95
N LYS A 100 30.20 18.86 8.53
CA LYS A 100 30.89 17.85 7.70
C LYS A 100 30.99 16.48 8.37
N GLN A 101 30.85 16.41 9.69
CA GLN A 101 30.98 15.19 10.47
C GLN A 101 29.65 14.69 11.03
N LEU A 102 28.59 15.48 10.92
CA LEU A 102 27.29 15.20 11.53
C LEU A 102 26.73 13.84 11.12
N ALA A 103 26.72 13.53 9.82
CA ALA A 103 26.19 12.24 9.34
C ALA A 103 26.99 11.05 9.90
N ARG A 104 28.33 11.15 9.93
CA ARG A 104 29.20 10.10 10.49
C ARG A 104 29.02 9.98 12.00
N PHE A 105 28.85 11.09 12.70
CA PHE A 105 28.61 11.14 14.14
C PHE A 105 27.27 10.50 14.50
N LEU A 106 26.17 10.89 13.84
CA LEU A 106 24.84 10.31 14.05
C LEU A 106 24.83 8.80 13.75
N ALA A 107 25.55 8.37 12.72
CA ALA A 107 25.71 6.94 12.43
C ALA A 107 26.43 6.18 13.54
N LYS A 108 27.44 6.78 14.20
CA LYS A 108 28.09 6.18 15.38
C LYS A 108 27.13 6.15 16.57
N LEU A 109 26.45 7.27 16.85
CA LEU A 109 25.53 7.42 17.97
C LEU A 109 24.37 6.41 17.90
N ARG A 110 23.81 6.21 16.70
CA ARG A 110 22.69 5.28 16.43
C ARG A 110 23.07 3.80 16.43
N ARG A 111 24.36 3.44 16.54
CA ARG A 111 24.76 2.02 16.72
C ARG A 111 24.35 1.47 18.09
N SER A 112 24.09 2.35 19.07
CA SER A 112 23.58 1.95 20.36
C SER A 112 22.05 2.03 20.39
N PRO A 113 21.34 0.92 20.69
CA PRO A 113 19.89 0.84 20.60
C PRO A 113 19.13 1.63 21.69
N ARG A 114 19.84 2.35 22.57
CA ARG A 114 19.27 3.01 23.77
C ARG A 114 19.28 4.54 23.74
N ALA A 115 19.82 5.16 22.70
CA ALA A 115 19.93 6.61 22.65
C ALA A 115 18.77 7.22 21.85
N GLY A 116 17.78 7.79 22.54
CA GLY A 116 16.96 8.83 21.92
C GLY A 116 17.87 9.98 21.51
N VAL A 117 17.69 10.49 20.29
CA VAL A 117 18.55 11.54 19.72
C VAL A 117 17.72 12.78 19.45
N GLY A 118 18.17 13.91 19.94
CA GLY A 118 17.66 15.23 19.57
C GLY A 118 18.66 15.89 18.64
N LEU A 119 18.20 16.54 17.58
CA LEU A 119 19.06 17.23 16.64
C LEU A 119 18.50 18.62 16.37
N THR A 120 19.34 19.63 16.48
CA THR A 120 19.05 20.97 15.96
C THR A 120 20.24 21.49 15.16
N LEU A 121 19.93 22.10 14.02
CA LEU A 121 20.89 22.82 13.19
C LEU A 121 20.66 24.32 13.42
N PRO A 122 21.43 25.00 14.28
CA PRO A 122 21.36 26.45 14.38
C PRO A 122 21.79 27.09 13.04
N ASP A 123 21.34 28.31 12.75
CA ASP A 123 21.76 29.05 11.55
C ASP A 123 23.29 29.08 11.49
N LEU A 124 23.83 28.38 10.48
CA LEU A 124 25.20 27.87 10.44
C LEU A 124 26.27 28.97 10.26
N ASP A 125 25.88 30.24 10.20
CA ASP A 125 26.75 31.37 9.92
C ASP A 125 27.64 31.77 11.12
N GLU A 126 27.27 31.43 12.36
CA GLU A 126 28.03 31.86 13.56
C GLU A 126 28.95 30.79 14.16
N THR A 127 28.65 29.49 14.02
CA THR A 127 29.41 28.40 14.70
C THR A 127 29.79 27.20 13.83
N GLY A 128 29.14 26.99 12.68
CA GLY A 128 29.40 25.84 11.80
C GLY A 128 29.18 24.44 12.42
N ALA A 129 28.48 24.36 13.56
CA ALA A 129 28.28 23.12 14.32
C ALA A 129 26.80 22.85 14.64
N ALA A 130 26.39 21.61 14.47
CA ALA A 130 25.09 21.05 14.84
C ALA A 130 25.05 20.67 16.32
N TRP A 131 23.87 20.83 16.93
CA TRP A 131 23.60 20.46 18.32
C TRP A 131 22.92 19.11 18.34
N VAL A 132 23.57 18.11 18.93
CA VAL A 132 23.05 16.74 19.03
C VAL A 132 22.89 16.38 20.49
N THR A 133 21.70 16.05 20.96
CA THR A 133 21.50 15.54 22.32
C THR A 133 21.28 14.04 22.29
N ALA A 134 21.84 13.36 23.29
CA ALA A 134 21.63 11.94 23.51
C ALA A 134 21.30 11.71 24.99
N ALA A 135 20.22 10.97 25.25
CA ALA A 135 19.86 10.63 26.63
C ALA A 135 20.92 9.75 27.31
N GLN A 136 21.50 8.79 26.56
CA GLN A 136 22.54 7.88 27.01
C GLN A 136 23.51 7.60 25.85
N PRO A 137 24.51 8.46 25.60
CA PRO A 137 25.47 8.23 24.53
C PRO A 137 26.37 7.00 24.81
N PRO A 138 26.86 6.31 23.78
CA PRO A 138 27.90 5.29 23.92
C PRO A 138 29.15 5.84 24.61
N GLU A 139 29.73 5.06 25.53
CA GLU A 139 30.95 5.43 26.25
C GLU A 139 32.12 5.72 25.30
N GLU A 140 32.22 4.99 24.19
CA GLU A 140 33.21 5.22 23.13
C GLU A 140 33.16 6.67 22.58
N LEU A 141 31.96 7.24 22.42
CA LEU A 141 31.81 8.62 21.91
C LEU A 141 32.19 9.67 22.98
N LEU A 142 31.95 9.38 24.25
CA LEU A 142 32.34 10.25 25.35
C LEU A 142 33.87 10.26 25.54
N VAL A 143 34.51 9.10 25.39
CA VAL A 143 35.97 8.97 25.39
C VAL A 143 36.57 9.71 24.19
N GLU A 144 36.01 9.53 22.99
CA GLU A 144 36.44 10.26 21.79
C GLU A 144 36.30 11.78 21.97
N ALA A 145 35.17 12.27 22.53
CA ALA A 145 34.96 13.70 22.81
C ALA A 145 35.93 14.32 23.84
N ALA A 146 36.55 13.49 24.69
CA ALA A 146 37.54 13.93 25.66
C ALA A 146 38.94 14.14 25.04
N GLU A 147 39.20 13.60 23.85
CA GLU A 147 40.48 13.74 23.17
C GLU A 147 40.68 15.18 22.65
N PRO A 148 41.88 15.78 22.81
CA PRO A 148 42.15 17.15 22.35
C PRO A 148 41.99 17.35 20.83
N ALA A 149 42.17 16.28 20.05
CA ALA A 149 42.05 16.30 18.59
C ALA A 149 40.62 16.00 18.11
N CYS A 150 39.67 15.79 19.03
CA CYS A 150 38.31 15.45 18.68
C CYS A 150 37.61 16.63 18.02
N PRO A 151 37.01 16.43 16.84
CA PRO A 151 36.34 17.49 16.10
C PRO A 151 34.99 17.91 16.70
N PHE A 152 34.45 17.17 17.68
CA PHE A 152 33.20 17.49 18.36
C PHE A 152 33.40 17.59 19.87
N GLU A 153 32.56 18.40 20.52
CA GLU A 153 32.62 18.63 21.97
C GLU A 153 31.39 18.02 22.65
N ALA A 154 31.55 17.48 23.86
CA ALA A 154 30.46 16.95 24.67
C ALA A 154 30.26 17.77 25.95
N PHE A 155 29.01 17.98 26.34
CA PHE A 155 28.58 18.76 27.50
C PHE A 155 27.50 18.02 28.30
N THR A 156 27.50 18.19 29.61
CA THR A 156 26.47 17.69 30.53
C THR A 156 25.80 18.85 31.26
N GLU A 157 24.48 18.77 31.44
CA GLU A 157 23.73 19.79 32.18
C GLU A 157 23.96 19.63 33.68
N GLN A 158 24.42 20.69 34.36
CA GLN A 158 24.69 20.68 35.82
C GLN A 158 23.74 21.57 36.62
N ALA A 159 23.10 22.53 35.95
CA ALA A 159 21.97 23.32 36.44
C ALA A 159 21.08 23.69 35.24
N PRO A 160 19.80 24.05 35.42
CA PRO A 160 18.91 24.39 34.32
C PRO A 160 19.53 25.44 33.37
N GLY A 161 19.76 25.05 32.12
CA GLY A 161 20.38 25.94 31.11
C GLY A 161 21.90 26.08 31.19
N VAL A 162 22.59 25.38 32.10
CA VAL A 162 24.05 25.41 32.27
C VAL A 162 24.67 24.07 31.85
N TRP A 163 25.39 24.10 30.74
CA TRP A 163 26.01 22.93 30.11
C TRP A 163 27.53 22.99 30.22
N VAL A 164 28.10 22.10 31.02
CA VAL A 164 29.53 22.06 31.34
C VAL A 164 30.22 20.98 30.51
N ARG A 165 31.46 21.22 30.04
CA ARG A 165 32.22 20.23 29.26
C ARG A 165 32.29 18.88 29.99
N HIS A 166 32.01 17.80 29.28
CA HIS A 166 31.97 16.44 29.83
C HIS A 166 33.29 16.07 30.55
N GLY A 167 33.19 15.38 31.69
CA GLY A 167 34.33 15.08 32.57
C GLY A 167 34.84 16.26 33.41
N ARG A 168 34.05 17.34 33.50
CA ARG A 168 34.32 18.51 34.33
C ARG A 168 33.10 18.87 35.17
N ARG A 169 33.31 19.53 36.30
CA ARG A 169 32.27 20.08 37.16
C ARG A 169 32.51 21.54 37.50
N HIS A 170 31.46 22.34 37.39
CA HIS A 170 31.46 23.69 37.93
C HIS A 170 31.24 23.63 39.46
N PRO A 171 32.00 24.38 40.28
CA PRO A 171 31.86 24.27 41.74
C PRO A 171 30.51 24.74 42.30
N VAL A 172 29.83 25.66 41.60
CA VAL A 172 28.57 26.31 42.00
C VAL A 172 27.71 26.64 40.75
N PRO A 173 27.24 25.64 39.99
CA PRO A 173 26.60 25.86 38.69
C PRO A 173 25.29 26.68 38.78
N GLU A 174 24.55 26.56 39.88
CA GLU A 174 23.30 27.30 40.15
C GLU A 174 23.49 28.83 40.33
N PHE A 175 24.73 29.29 40.49
CA PHE A 175 25.07 30.72 40.61
C PHE A 175 25.50 31.34 39.28
N LEU A 176 25.55 30.58 38.18
CA LEU A 176 25.78 31.13 36.85
C LEU A 176 24.51 31.84 36.36
N ALA A 177 24.65 33.09 35.92
CA ALA A 177 23.54 33.88 35.41
C ALA A 177 23.24 33.48 33.96
N VAL A 178 22.14 32.74 33.75
CA VAL A 178 21.68 32.34 32.41
C VAL A 178 20.75 33.42 31.86
N PRO A 179 21.10 34.10 30.75
CA PRO A 179 20.22 35.08 30.14
C PRO A 179 18.92 34.43 29.63
N ASP A 180 17.82 35.19 29.63
CA ASP A 180 16.54 34.68 29.14
C ASP A 180 16.64 34.16 27.69
N GLY A 181 16.12 32.96 27.46
CA GLY A 181 16.17 32.30 26.15
C GLY A 181 17.55 31.80 25.72
N CYS A 182 18.55 31.85 26.60
CA CYS A 182 19.90 31.35 26.34
C CYS A 182 20.21 30.08 27.13
N VAL A 183 21.28 29.41 26.71
CA VAL A 183 21.98 28.37 27.47
C VAL A 183 23.45 28.73 27.57
N LEU A 184 24.09 28.37 28.68
CA LEU A 184 25.51 28.62 28.91
C LEU A 184 26.32 27.37 28.57
N LEU A 185 27.31 27.52 27.68
CA LEU A 185 28.33 26.50 27.43
C LEU A 185 29.59 26.85 28.23
N VAL A 186 29.94 26.01 29.20
CA VAL A 186 31.08 26.24 30.11
C VAL A 186 32.25 25.33 29.74
N ARG A 187 33.37 25.94 29.34
CA ARG A 187 34.60 25.28 28.88
C ARG A 187 35.77 25.54 29.83
N PRO A 188 36.71 24.58 29.96
CA PRO A 188 37.91 24.79 30.74
C PRO A 188 38.82 25.85 30.08
N PRO A 189 39.57 26.64 30.88
CA PRO A 189 39.55 26.62 32.34
C PRO A 189 38.35 27.35 32.97
N ARG A 190 37.81 28.40 32.32
CA ARG A 190 36.78 29.33 32.87
C ARG A 190 35.91 30.01 31.79
N ALA A 191 35.90 29.50 30.56
CA ALA A 191 35.19 30.19 29.47
C ALA A 191 33.69 29.88 29.55
N VAL A 192 32.86 30.91 29.69
CA VAL A 192 31.40 30.81 29.68
C VAL A 192 30.90 31.51 28.42
N THR A 193 30.14 30.79 27.59
CA THR A 193 29.58 31.34 26.34
C THR A 193 28.07 31.23 26.37
N PRO A 194 27.32 32.34 26.41
CA PRO A 194 25.89 32.31 26.24
C PRO A 194 25.56 32.03 24.77
N VAL A 195 24.61 31.12 24.54
CA VAL A 195 24.08 30.83 23.21
C VAL A 195 22.57 30.97 23.26
N ALA A 196 22.02 31.86 22.43
CA ALA A 196 20.59 32.12 22.33
C ALA A 196 19.90 30.97 21.58
N TRP A 197 19.59 29.87 22.29
CA TRP A 197 19.00 28.69 21.67
C TRP A 197 18.29 27.75 22.66
N THR A 198 17.47 26.85 22.13
CA THR A 198 16.81 25.78 22.88
C THR A 198 17.44 24.42 22.61
N VAL A 199 17.88 23.74 23.66
CA VAL A 199 18.48 22.41 23.56
C VAL A 199 17.46 21.41 23.01
N PRO A 200 17.77 20.66 21.92
CA PRO A 200 16.84 19.67 21.38
C PRO A 200 16.58 18.59 22.43
N ARG A 201 15.32 18.19 22.59
CA ARG A 201 14.98 17.06 23.45
C ARG A 201 15.18 15.75 22.69
N PRO A 202 15.84 14.74 23.29
CA PRO A 202 15.98 13.44 22.65
C PRO A 202 14.62 12.80 22.43
N ALA A 203 14.28 12.52 21.18
CA ALA A 203 13.09 11.77 20.80
C ALA A 203 13.46 10.29 20.54
N SER A 204 12.53 9.37 20.77
CA SER A 204 12.71 7.97 20.39
C SER A 204 12.73 7.88 18.86
N ASP A 205 13.80 7.33 18.29
CA ASP A 205 13.82 6.98 16.87
C ASP A 205 12.70 5.95 16.62
N GLU A 206 11.87 6.13 15.58
CA GLU A 206 10.73 5.22 15.31
C GLU A 206 11.20 3.78 15.07
N PHE A 207 12.48 3.58 14.70
CA PHE A 207 13.08 2.26 14.44
C PHE A 207 14.59 2.24 14.81
N PRO A 208 15.00 1.67 15.95
CA PRO A 208 16.42 1.54 16.29
C PRO A 208 17.13 0.65 15.27
N LEU A 209 18.31 1.09 14.79
CA LEU A 209 19.19 0.23 13.99
C LEU A 209 19.61 -0.98 14.85
N ALA A 210 19.53 -2.18 14.28
CA ALA A 210 19.95 -3.39 14.99
C ALA A 210 21.43 -3.27 15.36
N ALA A 211 21.74 -3.47 16.65
CA ALA A 211 23.11 -3.47 17.13
C ALA A 211 23.89 -4.57 16.41
N VAL A 212 24.81 -4.18 15.52
CA VAL A 212 25.86 -5.08 15.06
C VAL A 212 26.75 -5.28 16.28
N ALA A 213 26.77 -6.50 16.82
CA ALA A 213 27.69 -6.85 17.92
C ALA A 213 29.09 -6.37 17.54
N ALA A 214 29.60 -5.38 18.28
CA ALA A 214 30.90 -4.81 18.02
C ALA A 214 31.93 -5.93 18.10
N ARG A 215 32.50 -6.32 16.96
CA ARG A 215 33.71 -7.12 16.96
C ARG A 215 34.80 -6.24 17.55
N CYS A 216 35.25 -6.56 18.75
CA CYS A 216 36.49 -6.01 19.29
C CYS A 216 37.58 -6.09 18.22
N PRO A 217 38.36 -5.03 17.98
CA PRO A 217 39.52 -5.09 17.11
C PRO A 217 40.66 -5.83 17.83
N GLY A 218 40.47 -7.13 18.03
CA GLY A 218 41.54 -8.05 18.38
C GLY A 218 42.37 -8.32 17.13
N ARG A 219 43.62 -7.88 17.15
CA ARG A 219 44.71 -8.16 16.20
C ARG A 219 44.56 -9.58 15.62
N ALA A 220 44.31 -9.68 14.32
CA ALA A 220 44.08 -10.95 13.63
C ALA A 220 45.32 -11.85 13.74
N ALA A 221 45.34 -12.74 14.72
CA ALA A 221 46.14 -13.94 14.66
C ALA A 221 45.59 -14.77 13.49
N ALA A 222 46.48 -15.23 12.59
CA ALA A 222 46.10 -16.16 11.54
C ALA A 222 45.35 -17.33 12.19
N LEU A 223 44.10 -17.53 11.77
CA LEU A 223 43.27 -18.61 12.28
C LEU A 223 43.98 -19.94 11.98
N PRO A 224 43.98 -20.90 12.92
CA PRO A 224 44.55 -22.22 12.66
C PRO A 224 43.82 -22.89 11.50
N GLU A 225 44.57 -23.37 10.51
CA GLU A 225 44.01 -24.22 9.45
C GLU A 225 43.57 -25.55 10.06
N VAL A 226 42.25 -25.76 10.12
CA VAL A 226 41.66 -27.03 10.54
C VAL A 226 41.51 -27.91 9.30
N ALA A 227 42.24 -29.02 9.24
CA ALA A 227 42.07 -30.03 8.19
C ALA A 227 40.71 -30.72 8.36
N VAL A 228 39.78 -30.47 7.44
CA VAL A 228 38.44 -31.08 7.45
C VAL A 228 38.38 -32.20 6.41
N LYS A 229 38.20 -33.45 6.85
CA LYS A 229 37.89 -34.59 5.97
C LYS A 229 36.37 -34.63 5.74
N LEU A 230 35.94 -34.51 4.48
CA LEU A 230 34.53 -34.66 4.09
C LEU A 230 34.16 -36.15 3.96
N THR A 231 33.02 -36.53 4.51
CA THR A 231 32.45 -37.88 4.45
C THR A 231 30.96 -37.86 4.10
N LEU A 232 30.44 -38.96 3.55
CA LEU A 232 29.01 -39.15 3.29
C LEU A 232 28.38 -39.99 4.41
N ALA A 233 27.65 -39.33 5.31
CA ALA A 233 26.93 -40.00 6.39
C ALA A 233 25.57 -40.52 5.92
N PRO A 234 25.05 -41.64 6.47
CA PRO A 234 23.70 -42.11 6.20
C PRO A 234 22.64 -41.05 6.55
N ARG A 235 21.59 -40.98 5.76
CA ARG A 235 20.42 -40.11 5.96
C ARG A 235 19.20 -40.96 6.34
N ALA A 236 18.40 -40.47 7.29
CA ALA A 236 17.23 -41.21 7.80
C ALA A 236 16.08 -41.31 6.78
N THR A 237 15.94 -40.30 5.93
CA THR A 237 14.92 -40.22 4.87
C THR A 237 15.61 -39.96 3.54
N ALA A 238 15.31 -40.80 2.55
CA ALA A 238 15.84 -40.65 1.20
C ALA A 238 15.27 -39.38 0.56
N GLU A 239 16.15 -38.54 0.01
CA GLU A 239 15.72 -37.39 -0.78
C GLU A 239 15.25 -37.80 -2.16
N ARG A 240 14.63 -36.85 -2.84
CA ARG A 240 14.12 -37.04 -4.18
C ARG A 240 15.24 -37.11 -5.23
N GLU A 241 15.23 -38.16 -6.04
CA GLU A 241 16.18 -38.35 -7.15
C GLU A 241 15.97 -37.29 -8.26
N ALA A 242 17.06 -36.68 -8.69
CA ALA A 242 17.13 -35.67 -9.76
C ALA A 242 18.21 -35.98 -10.81
N LEU A 243 19.16 -36.86 -10.49
CA LEU A 243 20.25 -37.31 -11.36
C LEU A 243 20.49 -38.81 -11.14
N TRP A 244 20.74 -39.55 -12.22
CA TRP A 244 21.16 -40.95 -12.18
C TRP A 244 22.47 -41.12 -12.94
N VAL A 245 23.40 -41.89 -12.39
CA VAL A 245 24.70 -42.17 -13.02
C VAL A 245 24.81 -43.67 -13.24
N LEU A 246 24.85 -44.08 -14.51
CA LEU A 246 24.89 -45.47 -14.94
C LEU A 246 26.30 -45.85 -15.39
N ASP A 247 26.77 -47.01 -14.94
CA ASP A 247 27.98 -47.63 -15.50
C ASP A 247 27.72 -48.23 -16.89
N ALA A 248 28.80 -48.61 -17.59
CA ALA A 248 28.72 -49.16 -18.94
C ALA A 248 27.82 -50.41 -19.06
N ALA A 249 27.70 -51.22 -18.01
CA ALA A 249 26.86 -52.43 -18.03
C ALA A 249 25.37 -52.07 -17.96
N ARG A 250 25.03 -50.96 -17.29
CA ARG A 250 23.66 -50.49 -17.06
C ARG A 250 23.16 -49.49 -18.10
N VAL A 251 24.03 -49.01 -18.99
CA VAL A 251 23.62 -48.14 -20.11
C VAL A 251 22.55 -48.78 -21.00
N ALA A 252 22.64 -50.10 -21.23
CA ALA A 252 21.64 -50.83 -22.01
C ALA A 252 20.24 -50.80 -21.36
N ASP A 253 20.17 -50.86 -20.03
CA ASP A 253 18.91 -50.80 -19.30
C ASP A 253 18.22 -49.44 -19.46
N PHE A 254 19.00 -48.34 -19.45
CA PHE A 254 18.48 -46.99 -19.70
C PHE A 254 17.90 -46.86 -21.12
N TRP A 255 18.58 -47.38 -22.13
CA TRP A 255 18.06 -47.35 -23.50
C TRP A 255 16.84 -48.25 -23.66
N SER A 256 16.80 -49.41 -23.01
CA SER A 256 15.61 -50.26 -22.96
C SER A 256 14.42 -49.56 -22.29
N PHE A 257 14.66 -48.74 -21.26
CA PHE A 257 13.65 -47.88 -20.65
C PHE A 257 13.15 -46.82 -21.63
N CYS A 258 14.04 -46.19 -22.40
CA CYS A 258 13.65 -45.18 -23.40
C CYS A 258 12.75 -45.76 -24.52
N VAL A 259 12.88 -47.04 -24.84
CA VAL A 259 12.04 -47.73 -25.84
C VAL A 259 10.58 -47.83 -25.40
N SER A 260 10.30 -47.96 -24.09
CA SER A 260 8.95 -48.06 -23.54
C SER A 260 8.42 -46.75 -22.93
N ALA A 261 9.29 -45.74 -22.78
CA ALA A 261 8.96 -44.45 -22.23
C ALA A 261 8.16 -43.57 -23.22
N ASP A 262 7.22 -42.79 -22.69
CA ASP A 262 6.46 -41.82 -23.48
C ASP A 262 7.36 -40.71 -24.09
N ALA A 263 6.94 -40.15 -25.23
CA ALA A 263 7.68 -39.09 -25.91
C ALA A 263 7.83 -37.82 -25.04
N SER A 264 6.82 -37.48 -24.23
CA SER A 264 6.90 -36.34 -23.31
C SER A 264 7.88 -36.58 -22.16
N LEU A 265 8.07 -37.85 -21.77
CA LEU A 265 9.02 -38.25 -20.73
C LEU A 265 10.45 -38.16 -21.25
N THR A 266 10.72 -38.74 -22.41
CA THR A 266 12.04 -38.69 -23.07
C THR A 266 12.45 -37.26 -23.47
N ALA A 267 11.50 -36.41 -23.85
CA ALA A 267 11.75 -34.98 -24.12
C ALA A 267 12.21 -34.20 -22.87
N ARG A 268 11.90 -34.68 -21.66
CA ARG A 268 12.28 -34.04 -20.39
C ARG A 268 13.58 -34.58 -19.80
N LEU A 269 14.20 -35.57 -20.43
CA LEU A 269 15.46 -36.14 -19.95
C LEU A 269 16.62 -35.57 -20.77
N GLU A 270 17.73 -35.29 -20.10
CA GLU A 270 19.01 -34.99 -20.73
C GLU A 270 20.04 -36.03 -20.29
N ALA A 271 20.92 -36.44 -21.20
CA ALA A 271 21.98 -37.39 -20.92
C ALA A 271 23.35 -36.89 -21.39
N ALA A 272 24.39 -37.23 -20.63
CA ALA A 272 25.79 -36.93 -20.94
C ALA A 272 26.65 -38.17 -20.70
N PHE A 273 27.51 -38.50 -21.65
CA PHE A 273 28.56 -39.51 -21.45
C PHE A 273 29.74 -38.86 -20.71
N VAL A 274 30.16 -39.47 -19.60
CA VAL A 274 31.24 -38.97 -18.75
C VAL A 274 32.33 -40.02 -18.63
N GLY A 275 33.57 -39.65 -18.93
CA GLY A 275 34.74 -40.47 -18.63
C GLY A 275 35.14 -40.27 -17.17
N SER A 276 35.04 -41.32 -16.35
CA SER A 276 35.47 -41.29 -14.94
C SER A 276 36.23 -42.58 -14.59
N GLY A 277 37.45 -42.44 -14.07
CA GLY A 277 38.28 -43.58 -13.64
C GLY A 277 38.65 -44.57 -14.75
N GLY A 278 38.72 -44.12 -16.01
CA GLY A 278 38.99 -44.97 -17.17
C GLY A 278 37.77 -45.73 -17.72
N ALA A 279 36.60 -45.56 -17.11
CA ALA A 279 35.33 -46.11 -17.60
C ALA A 279 34.40 -45.00 -18.12
N THR A 280 33.67 -45.28 -19.19
CA THR A 280 32.62 -44.40 -19.70
C THR A 280 31.32 -44.68 -18.94
N ARG A 281 30.75 -43.64 -18.33
CA ARG A 281 29.47 -43.67 -17.61
C ARG A 281 28.45 -42.78 -18.30
N LEU A 282 27.16 -43.03 -18.08
CA LEU A 282 26.07 -42.20 -18.58
C LEU A 282 25.40 -41.47 -17.40
N ALA A 283 25.46 -40.14 -17.39
CA ALA A 283 24.73 -39.31 -16.44
C ALA A 283 23.42 -38.84 -17.05
N VAL A 284 22.30 -39.04 -16.37
CA VAL A 284 20.94 -38.71 -16.85
C VAL A 284 20.26 -37.79 -15.83
N ARG A 285 19.69 -36.67 -16.28
CA ARG A 285 18.98 -35.70 -15.42
C ARG A 285 17.63 -35.28 -16.00
N VAL A 286 16.75 -34.74 -15.15
CA VAL A 286 15.46 -34.18 -15.56
C VAL A 286 15.58 -32.68 -15.85
N GLN A 287 15.00 -32.24 -16.98
CA GLN A 287 14.95 -30.85 -17.42
C GLN A 287 13.71 -30.12 -16.84
N GLY A 288 13.94 -28.94 -16.27
CA GLY A 288 12.89 -28.00 -15.85
C GLY A 288 12.44 -28.09 -14.39
N LYS A 289 11.94 -26.97 -13.84
CA LYS A 289 11.46 -26.85 -12.45
C LYS A 289 10.02 -27.34 -12.20
N ARG A 290 9.35 -27.92 -13.21
CA ARG A 290 7.94 -28.35 -13.13
C ARG A 290 7.80 -29.81 -12.67
N SER A 291 6.61 -30.10 -12.13
CA SER A 291 6.18 -31.29 -11.36
C SER A 291 6.89 -32.63 -11.57
N PRO A 292 6.91 -33.46 -10.50
CA PRO A 292 7.57 -34.75 -10.46
C PRO A 292 7.42 -35.61 -11.70
N VAL A 293 8.53 -36.18 -12.17
CA VAL A 293 8.50 -37.34 -13.08
C VAL A 293 9.07 -38.53 -12.32
N PRO A 294 8.31 -39.61 -12.12
CA PRO A 294 8.86 -40.87 -11.60
C PRO A 294 9.67 -41.55 -12.71
N VAL A 295 11.00 -41.50 -12.60
CA VAL A 295 11.90 -42.28 -13.45
C VAL A 295 12.41 -43.43 -12.59
N HIS A 296 12.06 -44.65 -12.95
CA HIS A 296 12.49 -45.85 -12.23
C HIS A 296 13.64 -46.51 -12.96
N LEU A 297 14.87 -46.05 -12.68
CA LEU A 297 16.09 -46.74 -13.12
C LEU A 297 16.62 -47.61 -12.00
N PRO A 298 17.19 -48.79 -12.29
CA PRO A 298 17.66 -49.71 -11.28
C PRO A 298 19.08 -49.34 -10.79
N VAL A 299 19.29 -48.06 -10.49
CA VAL A 299 20.53 -47.46 -9.96
C VAL A 299 20.17 -46.42 -8.89
N ALA A 300 21.05 -46.23 -7.91
CA ALA A 300 20.83 -45.21 -6.89
C ALA A 300 20.84 -43.81 -7.52
N GLY A 301 19.80 -43.02 -7.26
CA GLY A 301 19.75 -41.63 -7.70
C GLY A 301 20.46 -40.67 -6.74
N TYR A 302 20.65 -39.45 -7.23
CA TYR A 302 21.24 -38.33 -6.51
C TYR A 302 20.23 -37.20 -6.44
N TYR A 303 20.19 -36.49 -5.32
CA TYR A 303 19.42 -35.27 -5.15
C TYR A 303 20.31 -34.04 -5.32
N GLN A 304 19.73 -32.92 -5.72
CA GLN A 304 20.45 -31.65 -5.79
C GLN A 304 20.54 -31.00 -4.41
N GLU A 305 21.74 -30.69 -3.93
CA GLU A 305 21.97 -30.03 -2.65
C GLU A 305 21.42 -28.58 -2.69
N PRO A 306 20.36 -28.24 -1.92
CA PRO A 306 19.66 -26.96 -2.06
C PRO A 306 20.56 -25.74 -1.82
N SER A 307 21.60 -25.92 -1.00
CA SER A 307 22.52 -24.86 -0.60
C SER A 307 23.62 -24.56 -1.64
N VAL A 308 23.88 -25.46 -2.60
CA VAL A 308 24.92 -25.31 -3.64
C VAL A 308 24.38 -25.73 -5.00
N PRO A 309 24.03 -24.77 -5.89
CA PRO A 309 23.58 -25.07 -7.24
C PRO A 309 24.60 -25.93 -8.01
N GLY A 310 24.12 -26.99 -8.67
CA GLY A 310 24.97 -27.90 -9.46
C GLY A 310 25.66 -29.02 -8.66
N LEU A 311 25.51 -29.07 -7.33
CA LEU A 311 26.03 -30.18 -6.50
C LEU A 311 24.96 -31.26 -6.28
N PHE A 312 25.32 -32.51 -6.51
CA PHE A 312 24.45 -33.68 -6.40
C PHE A 312 25.03 -34.69 -5.39
N VAL A 313 24.17 -35.19 -4.50
CA VAL A 313 24.55 -36.08 -3.39
C VAL A 313 23.66 -37.32 -3.44
N PRO A 314 24.16 -38.53 -3.14
CA PRO A 314 23.31 -39.74 -3.10
C PRO A 314 22.10 -39.54 -2.18
N THR A 315 20.93 -40.01 -2.60
CA THR A 315 19.66 -39.77 -1.88
C THR A 315 19.61 -40.32 -0.47
N ASP A 316 20.37 -41.37 -0.17
CA ASP A 316 20.51 -42.01 1.14
C ASP A 316 21.63 -41.40 2.01
N ARG A 317 22.28 -40.33 1.56
CA ARG A 317 23.47 -39.74 2.22
C ARG A 317 23.38 -38.23 2.42
N VAL A 318 24.23 -37.73 3.32
CA VAL A 318 24.44 -36.28 3.55
C VAL A 318 25.94 -36.01 3.77
N VAL A 319 26.42 -34.87 3.27
CA VAL A 319 27.82 -34.45 3.44
C VAL A 319 28.09 -34.02 4.89
N ARG A 320 29.14 -34.54 5.51
CA ARG A 320 29.59 -34.19 6.86
C ARG A 320 31.10 -33.88 6.88
N PRO A 321 31.55 -32.93 7.72
CA PRO A 321 30.74 -32.04 8.56
C PRO A 321 29.99 -30.98 7.73
N ALA A 322 28.97 -30.34 8.32
CA ALA A 322 28.23 -29.27 7.67
C ALA A 322 29.15 -28.04 7.54
N LEU A 323 29.50 -27.67 6.30
CA LEU A 323 30.36 -26.53 5.99
C LEU A 323 29.54 -25.37 5.42
N ARG A 324 30.08 -24.15 5.52
CA ARG A 324 29.49 -22.99 4.84
C ARG A 324 29.52 -23.21 3.33
N VAL A 325 28.46 -22.77 2.64
CA VAL A 325 28.28 -22.86 1.18
C VAL A 325 29.54 -22.49 0.41
N ARG A 326 30.20 -21.38 0.79
CA ARG A 326 31.43 -20.90 0.13
C ARG A 326 32.61 -21.87 0.28
N GLU A 327 32.77 -22.49 1.45
CA GLU A 327 33.85 -23.47 1.68
C GLU A 327 33.55 -24.80 1.01
N LEU A 328 32.29 -25.23 1.03
CA LEU A 328 31.86 -26.44 0.35
C LEU A 328 32.05 -26.31 -1.17
N THR A 329 31.70 -25.16 -1.73
CA THR A 329 31.93 -24.81 -3.16
C THR A 329 33.42 -24.84 -3.49
N ARG A 330 34.26 -24.25 -2.63
CA ARG A 330 35.73 -24.21 -2.82
C ARG A 330 36.37 -25.60 -2.75
N ILE A 331 35.99 -26.43 -1.79
CA ILE A 331 36.57 -27.76 -1.57
C ILE A 331 36.13 -28.74 -2.66
N LEU A 332 34.86 -28.70 -3.06
CA LEU A 332 34.30 -29.58 -4.09
C LEU A 332 34.52 -29.07 -5.52
N GLY A 333 35.09 -27.87 -5.67
CA GLY A 333 35.37 -27.25 -6.97
C GLY A 333 34.11 -26.95 -7.78
N THR A 334 32.97 -26.68 -7.14
CA THR A 334 31.74 -26.38 -7.86
C THR A 334 31.86 -24.99 -8.51
N ARG A 335 31.46 -24.90 -9.78
CA ARG A 335 31.54 -23.66 -10.57
C ARG A 335 30.34 -23.56 -11.51
N PRO A 336 29.90 -22.35 -11.90
CA PRO A 336 28.79 -22.19 -12.84
C PRO A 336 29.04 -22.94 -14.15
N GLY A 337 28.01 -23.62 -14.66
CA GLY A 337 28.07 -24.41 -15.90
C GLY A 337 28.71 -25.80 -15.74
N TRP A 338 28.92 -26.26 -14.51
CA TRP A 338 29.40 -27.61 -14.21
C TRP A 338 28.49 -28.28 -13.20
N LEU A 339 28.17 -29.53 -13.48
CA LEU A 339 27.47 -30.42 -12.58
C LEU A 339 28.51 -31.27 -11.85
N VAL A 340 28.39 -31.33 -10.52
CA VAL A 340 29.27 -32.11 -9.64
C VAL A 340 28.43 -33.11 -8.86
N TRP A 341 28.79 -34.40 -8.85
CA TRP A 341 28.17 -35.39 -7.96
C TRP A 341 29.21 -36.07 -7.07
N LEU A 342 28.79 -36.54 -5.90
CA LEU A 342 29.70 -37.12 -4.90
C LEU A 342 29.58 -38.64 -4.82
N GLU A 343 30.70 -39.33 -5.03
CA GLU A 343 30.78 -40.78 -4.83
C GLU A 343 31.48 -41.10 -3.50
N ALA A 344 30.95 -42.09 -2.79
CA ALA A 344 31.56 -42.59 -1.56
C ALA A 344 32.68 -43.57 -1.89
N ASN A 345 33.88 -43.32 -1.39
CA ASN A 345 34.99 -44.26 -1.43
C ASN A 345 34.82 -45.34 -0.34
N PRO A 346 35.50 -46.50 -0.46
CA PRO A 346 35.45 -47.56 0.56
C PRO A 346 35.88 -47.10 1.96
N ASP A 347 36.72 -46.06 2.06
CA ASP A 347 37.19 -45.48 3.33
C ASP A 347 36.24 -44.39 3.89
N GLY A 348 35.06 -44.20 3.27
CA GLY A 348 34.06 -43.20 3.64
C GLY A 348 34.39 -41.77 3.21
N SER A 349 35.54 -41.55 2.55
CA SER A 349 35.86 -40.25 1.93
C SER A 349 35.01 -40.01 0.67
N VAL A 350 34.95 -38.76 0.24
CA VAL A 350 34.15 -38.36 -0.93
C VAL A 350 35.05 -38.05 -2.12
N THR A 351 34.69 -38.59 -3.27
CA THR A 351 35.31 -38.22 -4.56
C THR A 351 34.31 -37.41 -5.38
N PRO A 352 34.56 -36.11 -5.63
CA PRO A 352 33.72 -35.33 -6.52
C PRO A 352 33.99 -35.73 -7.96
N GLN A 353 32.93 -36.08 -8.68
CA GLN A 353 32.93 -36.29 -10.12
C GLN A 353 32.30 -35.07 -10.78
N THR A 354 32.81 -34.67 -11.94
CA THR A 354 32.36 -33.44 -12.61
C THR A 354 32.06 -33.67 -14.08
N VAL A 355 31.03 -32.99 -14.58
CA VAL A 355 30.67 -32.95 -16.00
C VAL A 355 30.24 -31.52 -16.34
N ALA A 356 30.63 -31.04 -17.53
CA ALA A 356 30.18 -29.73 -18.00
C ALA A 356 28.68 -29.79 -18.32
N ASP A 357 27.92 -28.75 -17.95
CA ASP A 357 26.49 -28.69 -18.27
C ASP A 357 26.23 -28.76 -19.77
N ALA A 358 27.13 -28.20 -20.58
CA ALA A 358 27.07 -28.23 -22.04
C ALA A 358 27.26 -29.64 -22.64
N ALA A 359 27.70 -30.63 -21.86
CA ALA A 359 27.81 -32.02 -22.31
C ALA A 359 26.46 -32.76 -22.28
N PHE A 360 25.47 -32.23 -21.56
CA PHE A 360 24.12 -32.80 -21.54
C PHE A 360 23.39 -32.48 -22.82
N ARG A 361 22.89 -33.53 -23.48
CA ARG A 361 22.04 -33.42 -24.66
C ARG A 361 20.64 -33.97 -24.33
N PRO A 362 19.57 -33.37 -24.85
CA PRO A 362 18.24 -33.95 -24.73
C PRO A 362 18.23 -35.39 -25.22
N VAL A 363 17.59 -36.30 -24.47
CA VAL A 363 17.57 -37.73 -24.81
C VAL A 363 16.88 -37.99 -26.15
N HIS A 364 15.89 -37.17 -26.51
CA HIS A 364 15.23 -37.26 -27.81
C HIS A 364 16.18 -36.97 -29.00
N ASP A 365 17.28 -36.24 -28.80
CA ASP A 365 18.32 -36.03 -29.82
C ASP A 365 19.31 -37.21 -29.92
N LEU A 366 19.25 -38.16 -28.96
CA LEU A 366 20.12 -39.32 -28.86
C LEU A 366 19.45 -40.61 -29.31
N ILE A 367 18.14 -40.59 -29.56
CA ILE A 367 17.34 -41.75 -29.97
C ILE A 367 16.76 -41.52 -31.37
N GLU A 368 16.77 -42.56 -32.19
CA GLU A 368 16.16 -42.55 -33.51
C GLU A 368 14.81 -43.27 -33.45
N TYR A 369 13.73 -42.56 -33.79
CA TYR A 369 12.40 -43.16 -33.84
C TYR A 369 12.23 -43.88 -35.18
N GLN A 370 12.24 -45.21 -35.15
CA GLN A 370 11.78 -46.00 -36.29
C GLN A 370 10.27 -46.16 -36.23
N ALA A 371 9.59 -45.66 -37.26
CA ALA A 371 8.16 -45.91 -37.43
C ALA A 371 7.93 -47.44 -37.49
N PRO A 372 7.11 -48.03 -36.62
CA PRO A 372 6.81 -49.44 -36.71
C PRO A 372 6.17 -49.74 -38.06
N VAL A 373 6.47 -50.91 -38.63
CA VAL A 373 5.84 -51.39 -39.87
C VAL A 373 4.32 -51.29 -39.71
N VAL A 374 3.68 -50.55 -40.62
CA VAL A 374 2.24 -50.28 -40.60
C VAL A 374 1.47 -51.61 -40.61
N LYS A 375 1.11 -52.10 -39.42
CA LYS A 375 0.13 -53.17 -39.26
C LYS A 375 -1.24 -52.54 -39.43
N ARG A 376 -1.95 -52.89 -40.49
CA ARG A 376 -3.38 -52.62 -40.60
C ARG A 376 -4.06 -53.21 -39.38
N LEU A 377 -4.53 -52.36 -38.48
CA LEU A 377 -5.35 -52.77 -37.35
C LEU A 377 -6.70 -53.24 -37.91
N ALA A 378 -6.88 -54.55 -38.00
CA ALA A 378 -8.20 -55.13 -38.16
C ALA A 378 -8.97 -54.86 -36.87
N THR A 379 -9.82 -53.85 -36.88
CA THR A 379 -10.79 -53.61 -35.82
C THR A 379 -11.82 -54.72 -35.86
N VAL A 380 -11.58 -55.79 -35.09
CA VAL A 380 -12.65 -56.66 -34.65
C VAL A 380 -13.50 -55.80 -33.70
N PRO A 381 -14.80 -55.63 -33.94
CA PRO A 381 -15.66 -54.88 -33.04
C PRO A 381 -15.63 -55.58 -31.68
N ARG A 382 -14.97 -54.95 -30.71
CA ARG A 382 -15.04 -55.40 -29.33
C ARG A 382 -16.44 -55.09 -28.83
N THR A 383 -17.13 -56.12 -28.36
CA THR A 383 -18.24 -55.97 -27.43
C THR A 383 -17.78 -55.07 -26.29
N ASP A 384 -18.63 -54.09 -25.98
CA ASP A 384 -18.42 -53.00 -25.04
C ASP A 384 -17.67 -53.45 -23.75
N PRO A 385 -16.43 -53.00 -23.50
CA PRO A 385 -15.71 -53.31 -22.26
C PRO A 385 -16.31 -52.58 -21.04
N PHE A 386 -17.27 -51.68 -21.27
CA PHE A 386 -18.03 -50.95 -20.26
C PHE A 386 -19.54 -51.19 -20.41
N ALA A 387 -19.97 -52.45 -20.53
CA ALA A 387 -21.35 -52.81 -20.26
C ALA A 387 -21.67 -52.49 -18.79
N LEU A 388 -21.99 -51.23 -18.49
CA LEU A 388 -22.50 -50.80 -17.21
C LEU A 388 -23.74 -51.62 -16.93
N GLY A 389 -23.72 -52.39 -15.84
CA GLY A 389 -24.91 -53.08 -15.36
C GLY A 389 -26.03 -52.05 -15.26
N ARG A 390 -27.22 -52.38 -15.78
CA ARG A 390 -28.43 -51.55 -15.62
C ARG A 390 -28.53 -51.13 -14.17
N PHE A 391 -28.34 -49.85 -13.89
CA PHE A 391 -28.61 -49.28 -12.59
C PHE A 391 -30.10 -49.50 -12.32
N VAL A 392 -30.40 -50.36 -11.35
CA VAL A 392 -31.73 -50.39 -10.75
C VAL A 392 -31.83 -49.10 -9.95
N VAL A 393 -32.57 -48.14 -10.49
CA VAL A 393 -33.03 -46.99 -9.72
C VAL A 393 -33.83 -47.56 -8.54
N ALA A 394 -33.34 -47.34 -7.33
CA ALA A 394 -34.16 -47.50 -6.13
C ALA A 394 -35.31 -46.50 -6.27
N SER A 395 -36.50 -47.06 -6.50
CA SER A 395 -37.75 -46.32 -6.67
C SER A 395 -37.93 -45.31 -5.55
N ASP A 396 -38.45 -44.14 -5.94
CA ASP A 396 -38.78 -43.00 -5.10
C ASP A 396 -39.31 -43.39 -3.71
N VAL A 397 -38.60 -42.93 -2.68
CA VAL A 397 -39.24 -42.72 -1.37
C VAL A 397 -40.20 -41.56 -1.57
N LEU A 398 -41.50 -41.87 -1.54
CA LEU A 398 -42.58 -40.90 -1.48
C LEU A 398 -42.24 -39.79 -0.47
N PRO A 399 -42.42 -38.50 -0.82
CA PRO A 399 -42.29 -37.44 0.15
C PRO A 399 -43.32 -37.66 1.26
N LEU A 400 -42.84 -37.60 2.51
CA LEU A 400 -43.69 -37.44 3.69
C LEU A 400 -44.64 -36.25 3.42
N PRO A 401 -45.94 -36.34 3.76
CA PRO A 401 -46.85 -35.22 3.60
C PRO A 401 -46.35 -34.06 4.46
N GLU A 402 -46.02 -32.94 3.82
CA GLU A 402 -45.87 -31.66 4.52
C GLU A 402 -47.17 -31.38 5.28
N ALA A 403 -47.04 -31.19 6.59
CA ALA A 403 -48.13 -30.71 7.42
C ALA A 403 -48.57 -29.34 6.88
N GLN A 404 -49.85 -29.25 6.49
CA GLN A 404 -50.48 -27.99 6.16
C GLN A 404 -50.27 -27.01 7.33
N PRO A 405 -49.68 -25.82 7.12
CA PRO A 405 -49.75 -24.78 8.12
C PRO A 405 -51.22 -24.39 8.30
N THR A 406 -51.72 -24.59 9.52
CA THR A 406 -53.02 -24.13 9.98
C THR A 406 -53.20 -22.66 9.65
N ALA A 407 -54.23 -22.34 8.89
CA ALA A 407 -54.65 -20.96 8.63
C ALA A 407 -54.92 -20.27 9.98
N LEU A 408 -54.09 -19.27 10.31
CA LEU A 408 -54.44 -18.29 11.33
C LEU A 408 -55.51 -17.35 10.74
N PRO A 409 -56.47 -16.86 11.55
CA PRO A 409 -57.58 -16.06 11.06
C PRO A 409 -57.08 -14.73 10.48
N VAL A 410 -57.73 -14.33 9.39
CA VAL A 410 -57.65 -12.98 8.82
C VAL A 410 -58.31 -12.01 9.79
N ASP A 411 -57.52 -11.13 10.41
CA ASP A 411 -58.04 -9.91 11.04
C ASP A 411 -58.18 -8.82 9.96
N ASP A 412 -59.36 -8.20 9.92
CA ASP A 412 -59.69 -7.07 9.07
C ASP A 412 -58.71 -5.89 9.25
N PRO A 413 -58.43 -5.10 8.19
CA PRO A 413 -57.59 -3.92 8.30
C PRO A 413 -58.29 -2.82 9.11
N LEU A 414 -57.75 -2.55 10.30
CA LEU A 414 -58.05 -1.33 11.07
C LEU A 414 -57.64 -0.09 10.26
N ALA A 415 -58.57 0.87 10.21
CA ALA A 415 -58.40 2.18 9.59
C ALA A 415 -57.15 2.93 10.11
N PRO A 416 -56.49 3.75 9.27
CA PRO A 416 -55.37 4.56 9.71
C PRO A 416 -55.81 5.64 10.71
N VAL A 417 -55.31 5.52 11.94
CA VAL A 417 -55.38 6.55 12.97
C VAL A 417 -54.39 7.66 12.62
N VAL A 418 -54.92 8.86 12.41
CA VAL A 418 -54.19 10.11 12.16
C VAL A 418 -53.49 10.56 13.44
N PRO A 419 -52.15 10.74 13.47
CA PRO A 419 -51.51 11.54 14.51
C PRO A 419 -51.54 13.04 14.15
N PRO A 420 -51.67 13.93 15.15
CA PRO A 420 -52.04 15.34 14.95
C PRO A 420 -50.89 16.21 14.41
N GLU A 421 -51.30 17.19 13.62
CA GLU A 421 -50.49 18.30 13.13
C GLU A 421 -49.99 19.19 14.27
N GLU A 422 -48.67 19.28 14.44
CA GLU A 422 -48.05 20.44 15.08
C GLU A 422 -47.41 21.34 14.03
N THR A 423 -47.94 22.55 14.00
CA THR A 423 -47.66 23.65 13.10
C THR A 423 -46.38 24.35 13.51
N SER A 424 -45.34 24.30 12.66
CA SER A 424 -44.19 25.21 12.78
C SER A 424 -44.23 26.28 11.69
N TRP A 425 -44.76 27.41 12.14
CA TRP A 425 -44.89 28.76 11.59
C TRP A 425 -43.67 29.43 10.90
N LEU A 426 -42.54 28.75 10.66
CA LEU A 426 -41.31 29.41 10.18
C LEU A 426 -41.05 29.34 8.66
N ARG A 427 -41.97 28.82 7.85
CA ARG A 427 -41.81 28.79 6.37
C ARG A 427 -42.65 29.79 5.56
N ARG A 428 -43.42 30.68 6.22
CA ARG A 428 -44.21 31.71 5.51
C ARG A 428 -43.61 33.12 5.51
N SER A 429 -42.38 33.29 5.99
CA SER A 429 -41.72 34.61 6.11
C SER A 429 -40.47 34.82 5.24
N LEU A 430 -40.04 33.84 4.43
CA LEU A 430 -38.87 33.99 3.56
C LEU A 430 -39.17 34.10 2.05
N ASP A 431 -40.39 33.76 1.60
CA ASP A 431 -40.80 33.95 0.20
C ASP A 431 -41.33 35.37 -0.12
N LYS A 432 -41.42 36.26 0.88
CA LYS A 432 -41.84 37.66 0.70
C LYS A 432 -40.67 38.68 0.66
N LEU A 433 -39.42 38.22 0.72
CA LEU A 433 -38.22 39.09 0.72
C LEU A 433 -37.42 39.09 -0.59
N PHE A 434 -37.74 38.25 -1.59
CA PHE A 434 -37.07 38.25 -2.91
C PHE A 434 -37.95 38.71 -4.09
N ALA A 435 -39.15 39.23 -3.82
CA ALA A 435 -40.08 39.77 -4.83
C ALA A 435 -39.96 41.29 -5.06
N LYS A 436 -38.90 41.95 -4.56
CA LYS A 436 -38.60 43.37 -4.84
C LYS A 436 -37.15 43.52 -5.27
N VAL A 437 -36.94 43.56 -6.58
CA VAL A 437 -36.06 44.46 -7.35
C VAL A 437 -35.86 43.83 -8.73
N ARG A 438 -36.73 44.18 -9.68
CA ARG A 438 -36.41 44.28 -11.11
C ARG A 438 -37.52 45.05 -11.81
N GLN A 439 -37.26 46.34 -12.02
CA GLN A 439 -38.08 47.20 -12.86
C GLN A 439 -37.90 46.83 -14.34
N PRO A 440 -38.94 46.98 -15.18
CA PRO A 440 -38.84 46.82 -16.63
C PRO A 440 -38.43 48.14 -17.29
N ARG A 441 -37.63 48.09 -18.35
CA ARG A 441 -37.43 49.24 -19.25
C ARG A 441 -37.69 48.81 -20.69
N ALA A 442 -38.50 49.63 -21.34
CA ALA A 442 -39.15 49.43 -22.62
C ALA A 442 -38.19 49.44 -23.82
N ALA A 443 -38.63 48.78 -24.89
CA ALA A 443 -38.05 48.81 -26.23
C ALA A 443 -38.37 50.12 -26.96
N PRO A 444 -37.61 50.44 -28.01
CA PRO A 444 -38.17 51.02 -29.22
C PRO A 444 -37.88 50.17 -30.47
N ASP A 445 -38.85 50.21 -31.39
CA ASP A 445 -38.74 49.87 -32.80
C ASP A 445 -37.56 50.60 -33.47
N ASP A 446 -36.92 49.96 -34.46
CA ASP A 446 -36.84 50.55 -35.80
C ASP A 446 -36.27 49.59 -36.86
N THR A 447 -36.79 49.77 -38.06
CA THR A 447 -36.61 49.03 -39.31
C THR A 447 -35.19 49.17 -39.88
N PRO A 448 -34.63 48.18 -40.61
CA PRO A 448 -33.27 48.31 -41.15
C PRO A 448 -33.25 49.01 -42.53
N ALA A 449 -32.35 49.97 -42.69
CA ALA A 449 -31.87 50.47 -43.98
C ALA A 449 -30.56 49.76 -44.39
N PRO A 450 -30.20 49.70 -45.70
CA PRO A 450 -29.27 48.72 -46.25
C PRO A 450 -27.83 49.25 -46.43
N VAL A 451 -26.96 48.40 -47.01
CA VAL A 451 -25.64 48.65 -47.68
C VAL A 451 -24.42 48.12 -46.88
N PRO A 452 -23.30 47.64 -47.50
CA PRO A 452 -23.03 47.16 -48.86
C PRO A 452 -22.47 45.72 -48.97
N GLU A 453 -22.52 45.24 -50.20
CA GLU A 453 -21.88 44.06 -50.80
C GLU A 453 -20.34 44.05 -50.63
N GLU A 454 -19.78 42.94 -50.13
CA GLU A 454 -18.34 42.64 -50.14
C GLU A 454 -18.07 41.37 -50.97
N ILE A 455 -17.07 41.48 -51.84
CA ILE A 455 -16.69 40.58 -52.94
C ILE A 455 -16.20 39.21 -52.41
N PRO A 456 -16.54 38.08 -53.05
CA PRO A 456 -16.12 36.76 -52.57
C PRO A 456 -14.67 36.42 -52.93
N GLU A 457 -13.86 36.09 -51.94
CA GLU A 457 -12.60 35.34 -52.13
C GLU A 457 -12.87 33.84 -52.36
N PRO A 458 -12.03 33.13 -53.14
CA PRO A 458 -12.27 31.75 -53.55
C PRO A 458 -12.12 30.74 -52.39
N PRO A 459 -12.90 29.64 -52.38
CA PRO A 459 -12.97 28.75 -51.22
C PRO A 459 -11.73 27.86 -51.09
N THR A 460 -11.14 27.86 -49.89
CA THR A 460 -10.22 26.82 -49.42
C THR A 460 -11.03 25.56 -49.01
N PRO A 461 -10.51 24.32 -49.22
CA PRO A 461 -11.27 23.06 -49.10
C PRO A 461 -11.64 22.65 -47.67
N ALA A 462 -11.47 23.52 -46.67
CA ALA A 462 -11.83 23.25 -45.29
C ALA A 462 -13.34 23.43 -45.01
N ARG A 463 -14.07 24.22 -45.82
CA ARG A 463 -15.50 24.51 -45.59
C ARG A 463 -16.45 23.37 -45.99
N GLU A 464 -16.09 22.52 -46.96
CA GLU A 464 -16.91 21.35 -47.32
C GLU A 464 -17.02 20.32 -46.19
N ARG A 465 -16.02 20.24 -45.30
CA ARG A 465 -16.00 19.28 -44.19
C ARG A 465 -16.88 19.71 -43.01
N VAL A 466 -17.18 21.00 -42.88
CA VAL A 466 -18.07 21.55 -41.84
C VAL A 466 -19.53 21.50 -42.28
N VAL A 467 -19.81 21.72 -43.57
CA VAL A 467 -21.18 21.61 -44.11
C VAL A 467 -21.69 20.16 -44.10
N ARG A 468 -20.81 19.16 -44.23
CA ARG A 468 -21.19 17.73 -44.16
C ARG A 468 -21.54 17.23 -42.75
N LYS A 469 -21.18 17.94 -41.68
CA LYS A 469 -21.50 17.56 -40.29
C LYS A 469 -22.83 18.10 -39.76
N LEU A 470 -23.53 18.92 -40.55
CA LEU A 470 -24.88 19.43 -40.24
C LEU A 470 -25.95 18.92 -41.22
N ALA A 471 -25.62 17.95 -42.08
CA ALA A 471 -26.48 17.48 -43.16
C ALA A 471 -27.42 16.32 -42.77
N SER A 472 -28.03 16.37 -41.60
CA SER A 472 -29.34 15.73 -41.42
C SER A 472 -30.36 16.86 -41.26
N PRO A 473 -31.28 17.06 -42.21
CA PRO A 473 -32.41 17.99 -42.08
C PRO A 473 -33.17 17.78 -40.75
N ASP A 474 -33.19 16.54 -40.26
CA ASP A 474 -33.83 16.12 -39.00
C ASP A 474 -33.14 16.69 -37.75
N ALA A 475 -31.82 16.85 -37.76
CA ALA A 475 -31.07 17.38 -36.61
C ALA A 475 -31.24 18.90 -36.45
N LEU A 476 -31.46 19.62 -37.55
CA LEU A 476 -31.71 21.06 -37.56
C LEU A 476 -33.18 21.39 -37.28
N LEU A 477 -34.13 20.51 -37.63
CA LEU A 477 -35.56 20.70 -37.40
C LEU A 477 -36.02 20.22 -36.01
N HIS A 478 -35.41 19.16 -35.45
CA HIS A 478 -35.88 18.51 -34.21
C HIS A 478 -34.84 18.45 -33.08
N GLY A 479 -33.70 19.14 -33.18
CA GLY A 479 -32.60 19.04 -32.19
C GLY A 479 -33.01 19.37 -30.74
N HIS A 480 -33.93 20.32 -30.55
CA HIS A 480 -34.50 20.61 -29.23
C HIS A 480 -35.45 19.52 -28.74
N ASP A 481 -36.26 18.94 -29.64
CA ASP A 481 -37.20 17.86 -29.33
C ASP A 481 -36.47 16.57 -28.94
N TRP A 482 -35.38 16.23 -29.63
CA TRP A 482 -34.56 15.05 -29.31
C TRP A 482 -33.85 15.17 -27.96
N THR A 483 -33.39 16.37 -27.60
CA THR A 483 -32.74 16.62 -26.30
C THR A 483 -33.76 16.54 -25.16
N ALA A 484 -34.95 17.12 -25.33
CA ALA A 484 -36.04 17.02 -24.36
C ALA A 484 -36.54 15.57 -24.23
N ARG A 485 -36.70 14.86 -25.35
CA ARG A 485 -37.08 13.44 -25.38
C ARG A 485 -36.03 12.57 -24.67
N ARG A 486 -34.74 12.85 -24.89
CA ARG A 486 -33.65 12.18 -24.18
C ARG A 486 -33.79 12.35 -22.66
N GLN A 487 -33.93 13.58 -22.17
CA GLN A 487 -34.08 13.86 -20.75
C GLN A 487 -35.31 13.20 -20.13
N ASN A 488 -36.44 13.21 -20.85
CA ASN A 488 -37.67 12.54 -20.41
C ASN A 488 -37.51 11.03 -20.32
N LEU A 489 -36.83 10.40 -21.30
CA LEU A 489 -36.55 8.97 -21.29
C LEU A 489 -35.54 8.59 -20.21
N GLU A 490 -34.46 9.36 -20.02
CA GLU A 490 -33.48 9.15 -18.94
C GLU A 490 -34.18 9.18 -17.57
N ALA A 491 -35.01 10.19 -17.30
CA ALA A 491 -35.74 10.34 -16.04
C ALA A 491 -36.80 9.26 -15.82
N GLY A 492 -37.55 8.90 -16.87
CA GLY A 492 -38.57 7.86 -16.82
C GLY A 492 -37.96 6.47 -16.62
N LEU A 493 -36.85 6.18 -17.31
CA LEU A 493 -36.18 4.88 -17.26
C LEU A 493 -35.60 4.64 -15.85
N PHE A 494 -35.01 5.65 -15.21
CA PHE A 494 -34.55 5.53 -13.81
C PHE A 494 -35.68 5.29 -12.80
N THR A 495 -36.81 5.98 -12.98
CA THR A 495 -37.95 5.90 -12.03
C THR A 495 -38.69 4.57 -12.13
N HIS A 496 -38.78 4.00 -13.34
CA HIS A 496 -39.63 2.85 -13.60
C HIS A 496 -38.87 1.53 -13.78
N LEU A 497 -37.54 1.53 -14.01
CA LEU A 497 -36.80 0.29 -14.30
C LEU A 497 -37.01 -0.85 -13.29
N PRO A 498 -36.94 -0.60 -11.96
CA PRO A 498 -37.07 -1.67 -10.97
C PRO A 498 -38.46 -2.34 -10.99
N GLY A 499 -39.49 -1.63 -11.47
CA GLY A 499 -40.86 -2.14 -11.59
C GLY A 499 -41.22 -2.71 -12.96
N LEU A 500 -40.35 -2.56 -13.98
CA LEU A 500 -40.60 -3.04 -15.33
C LEU A 500 -40.14 -4.49 -15.50
N GLY A 501 -40.98 -5.33 -16.11
CA GLY A 501 -40.58 -6.66 -16.57
C GLY A 501 -39.57 -6.60 -17.74
N PRO A 502 -38.94 -7.72 -18.12
CA PRO A 502 -37.88 -7.76 -19.14
C PRO A 502 -38.28 -7.11 -20.47
N ALA A 503 -39.49 -7.40 -20.98
CA ALA A 503 -39.98 -6.80 -22.23
C ALA A 503 -40.12 -5.27 -22.14
N GLY A 504 -40.61 -4.76 -21.01
CA GLY A 504 -40.74 -3.32 -20.78
C GLY A 504 -39.39 -2.62 -20.65
N ARG A 505 -38.39 -3.27 -20.01
CA ARG A 505 -37.02 -2.76 -19.97
C ARG A 505 -36.38 -2.73 -21.35
N ALA A 506 -36.55 -3.80 -22.12
CA ALA A 506 -36.02 -3.91 -23.48
C ALA A 506 -36.52 -2.78 -24.40
N GLU A 507 -37.83 -2.51 -24.39
CA GLU A 507 -38.44 -1.44 -25.18
C GLU A 507 -37.86 -0.06 -24.81
N ARG A 508 -37.79 0.24 -23.51
CA ARG A 508 -37.25 1.51 -23.00
C ARG A 508 -35.77 1.70 -23.36
N TRP A 509 -34.97 0.63 -23.27
CA TRP A 509 -33.58 0.64 -23.68
C TRP A 509 -33.41 0.87 -25.18
N SER A 510 -34.22 0.22 -26.01
CA SER A 510 -34.18 0.41 -27.47
C SER A 510 -34.57 1.83 -27.89
N GLU A 511 -35.60 2.40 -27.26
CA GLU A 511 -36.04 3.78 -27.53
C GLU A 511 -34.92 4.78 -27.18
N LEU A 512 -34.30 4.62 -26.02
CA LEU A 512 -33.19 5.48 -25.59
C LEU A 512 -31.95 5.30 -26.48
N GLY A 513 -31.65 4.08 -26.91
CA GLY A 513 -30.58 3.80 -27.87
C GLY A 513 -30.78 4.51 -29.21
N GLY A 514 -32.02 4.56 -29.71
CA GLY A 514 -32.39 5.33 -30.90
C GLY A 514 -32.16 6.84 -30.72
N VAL A 515 -32.56 7.39 -29.57
CA VAL A 515 -32.37 8.82 -29.26
C VAL A 515 -30.87 9.18 -29.13
N TYR A 516 -30.07 8.35 -28.47
CA TYR A 516 -28.62 8.58 -28.40
C TYR A 516 -27.94 8.49 -29.76
N ALA A 517 -28.37 7.56 -30.62
CA ALA A 517 -27.86 7.46 -31.99
C ALA A 517 -28.21 8.72 -32.81
N ALA A 518 -29.44 9.24 -32.67
CA ALA A 518 -29.90 10.45 -33.37
C ALA A 518 -29.18 11.73 -32.88
N THR A 519 -28.85 11.79 -31.58
CA THR A 519 -28.12 12.94 -30.99
C THR A 519 -26.59 12.85 -31.14
N GLY A 520 -26.07 11.82 -31.82
CA GLY A 520 -24.65 11.67 -32.11
C GLY A 520 -23.81 11.07 -30.97
N ASN A 521 -24.44 10.58 -29.91
CA ASN A 521 -23.76 9.90 -28.80
C ASN A 521 -23.68 8.39 -29.04
N ALA A 522 -22.76 7.98 -29.92
CA ALA A 522 -22.65 6.58 -30.35
C ALA A 522 -22.26 5.60 -29.23
N THR A 523 -21.54 6.05 -28.19
CA THR A 523 -21.12 5.18 -27.09
C THR A 523 -22.29 4.79 -26.21
N ASP A 524 -23.10 5.77 -25.77
CA ASP A 524 -24.29 5.46 -24.97
C ASP A 524 -25.36 4.75 -25.79
N ALA A 525 -25.48 5.07 -27.08
CA ALA A 525 -26.34 4.33 -27.99
C ALA A 525 -25.99 2.84 -28.02
N ALA A 526 -24.69 2.49 -28.12
CA ALA A 526 -24.24 1.10 -28.15
C ALA A 526 -24.59 0.36 -26.87
N VAL A 527 -24.40 1.00 -25.71
CA VAL A 527 -24.75 0.40 -24.40
C VAL A 527 -26.26 0.21 -24.26
N CYS A 528 -27.07 1.20 -24.64
CA CYS A 528 -28.53 1.07 -24.60
C CYS A 528 -29.04 -0.05 -25.52
N TRP A 529 -28.50 -0.18 -26.74
CA TRP A 529 -28.86 -1.28 -27.64
C TRP A 529 -28.42 -2.64 -27.10
N MET A 530 -27.22 -2.73 -26.52
CA MET A 530 -26.75 -3.93 -25.84
C MET A 530 -27.69 -4.34 -24.68
N ASN A 531 -28.11 -3.38 -23.85
CA ASN A 531 -29.06 -3.64 -22.75
C ASN A 531 -30.44 -4.05 -23.28
N ALA A 532 -30.91 -3.48 -24.38
CA ALA A 532 -32.16 -3.92 -25.03
C ALA A 532 -32.08 -5.38 -25.52
N VAL A 533 -30.99 -5.73 -26.20
CA VAL A 533 -30.68 -7.11 -26.62
C VAL A 533 -30.50 -8.02 -25.40
N TRP A 534 -30.01 -7.49 -24.28
CA TRP A 534 -29.80 -8.26 -23.06
C TRP A 534 -31.11 -8.71 -22.39
N GLU A 535 -32.18 -7.94 -22.52
CA GLU A 535 -33.42 -8.22 -21.81
C GLU A 535 -34.31 -9.25 -22.51
N VAL A 536 -34.03 -9.55 -23.78
CA VAL A 536 -34.85 -10.44 -24.62
C VAL A 536 -34.11 -11.73 -24.92
N ALA A 537 -34.80 -12.87 -24.80
CA ALA A 537 -34.24 -14.17 -25.12
C ALA A 537 -33.98 -14.35 -26.63
N ALA A 538 -34.89 -13.83 -27.46
CA ALA A 538 -34.77 -13.79 -28.93
C ALA A 538 -34.84 -12.33 -29.41
N PRO A 539 -33.71 -11.61 -29.44
CA PRO A 539 -33.68 -10.21 -29.83
C PRO A 539 -34.06 -10.05 -31.33
N PRO A 540 -34.83 -9.01 -31.71
CA PRO A 540 -35.10 -8.70 -33.11
C PRO A 540 -33.81 -8.42 -33.90
N GLU A 541 -33.75 -8.85 -35.15
CA GLU A 541 -32.56 -8.68 -36.01
C GLU A 541 -32.14 -7.21 -36.14
N HIS A 542 -33.11 -6.30 -36.33
CA HIS A 542 -32.84 -4.88 -36.40
C HIS A 542 -32.21 -4.29 -35.12
N TRP A 543 -32.44 -4.86 -33.92
CA TRP A 543 -31.78 -4.40 -32.69
C TRP A 543 -30.30 -4.82 -32.65
N LEU A 544 -30.00 -6.03 -33.11
CA LEU A 544 -28.63 -6.52 -33.24
C LEU A 544 -27.85 -5.69 -34.26
N GLU A 545 -28.48 -5.33 -35.39
CA GLU A 545 -27.92 -4.41 -36.38
C GLU A 545 -27.66 -3.02 -35.79
N GLN A 546 -28.64 -2.42 -35.09
CA GLN A 546 -28.45 -1.11 -34.48
C GLN A 546 -27.34 -1.12 -33.41
N TRP A 547 -27.22 -2.19 -32.63
CA TRP A 547 -26.13 -2.35 -31.67
C TRP A 547 -24.77 -2.38 -32.38
N LEU A 548 -24.61 -3.21 -33.41
CA LEU A 548 -23.37 -3.30 -34.20
C LEU A 548 -23.01 -1.96 -34.86
N LEU A 549 -23.99 -1.27 -35.44
CA LEU A 549 -23.81 0.05 -36.04
C LEU A 549 -23.36 1.10 -35.01
N ALA A 550 -23.93 1.08 -33.81
CA ALA A 550 -23.55 1.98 -32.73
C ALA A 550 -22.12 1.72 -32.26
N GLU A 551 -21.70 0.46 -32.10
CA GLU A 551 -20.31 0.11 -31.76
C GLU A 551 -19.33 0.55 -32.86
N CYS A 552 -19.64 0.35 -34.13
CA CYS A 552 -18.81 0.80 -35.25
C CYS A 552 -18.62 2.33 -35.21
N ARG A 553 -19.71 3.08 -34.98
CA ARG A 553 -19.65 4.55 -34.84
C ARG A 553 -18.85 4.98 -33.63
N ALA A 554 -19.01 4.30 -32.49
CA ALA A 554 -18.24 4.58 -31.27
C ALA A 554 -16.74 4.32 -31.47
N ALA A 555 -16.38 3.28 -32.21
CA ALA A 555 -15.00 2.94 -32.60
C ALA A 555 -14.46 3.78 -33.76
N LYS A 556 -15.28 4.67 -34.35
CA LYS A 556 -14.96 5.47 -35.55
C LYS A 556 -14.51 4.63 -36.74
N LEU A 557 -15.19 3.50 -36.94
CA LEU A 557 -15.01 2.62 -38.09
C LEU A 557 -16.03 3.00 -39.18
N THR A 558 -15.57 3.09 -40.42
CA THR A 558 -16.39 3.54 -41.57
C THR A 558 -17.14 2.41 -42.26
N ASP A 559 -16.65 1.17 -42.13
CA ASP A 559 -17.17 0.02 -42.86
C ASP A 559 -17.86 -0.93 -41.88
N THR A 560 -19.15 -1.16 -42.05
CA THR A 560 -19.96 -2.08 -41.22
C THR A 560 -20.07 -3.47 -41.85
N VAL A 561 -19.80 -3.59 -43.15
CA VAL A 561 -19.90 -4.83 -43.94
C VAL A 561 -18.58 -5.08 -44.66
N GLY A 562 -17.96 -6.25 -44.44
CA GLY A 562 -16.68 -6.66 -45.04
C GLY A 562 -15.42 -6.28 -44.24
N GLY A 563 -15.56 -5.62 -43.10
CA GLY A 563 -14.43 -5.18 -42.26
C GLY A 563 -13.82 -6.25 -41.34
N LEU A 564 -14.39 -7.46 -41.26
CA LEU A 564 -14.04 -8.45 -40.24
C LEU A 564 -12.55 -8.83 -40.23
N GLU A 565 -11.98 -9.14 -41.41
CA GLU A 565 -10.56 -9.48 -41.52
C GLU A 565 -9.66 -8.31 -41.09
N ARG A 566 -10.07 -7.08 -41.42
CA ARG A 566 -9.35 -5.89 -41.00
C ARG A 566 -9.40 -5.72 -39.48
N TRP A 567 -10.57 -5.89 -38.86
CA TRP A 567 -10.73 -5.78 -37.41
C TRP A 567 -9.89 -6.83 -36.67
N LEU A 568 -9.89 -8.07 -37.15
CA LEU A 568 -9.08 -9.16 -36.60
C LEU A 568 -7.58 -8.94 -36.80
N SER A 569 -7.17 -8.21 -37.83
CA SER A 569 -5.76 -7.87 -38.11
C SER A 569 -5.24 -6.65 -37.33
N GLU A 570 -6.11 -5.84 -36.72
CA GLU A 570 -5.77 -4.62 -35.96
C GLU A 570 -6.14 -4.74 -34.45
N PRO A 571 -5.64 -5.74 -33.69
CA PRO A 571 -6.06 -5.98 -32.30
C PRO A 571 -5.73 -4.83 -31.33
N GLY A 572 -4.76 -3.98 -31.64
CA GLY A 572 -4.30 -2.91 -30.72
C GLY A 572 -5.24 -1.70 -30.59
N ARG A 573 -6.34 -1.63 -31.33
CA ARG A 573 -7.18 -0.42 -31.40
C ARG A 573 -8.35 -0.50 -30.41
N ALA A 574 -8.43 0.50 -29.53
CA ALA A 574 -9.49 0.58 -28.51
C ALA A 574 -10.90 0.53 -29.15
N GLY A 575 -11.77 -0.32 -28.61
CA GLY A 575 -13.16 -0.49 -29.06
C GLY A 575 -13.38 -1.57 -30.12
N VAL A 576 -12.34 -2.10 -30.77
CA VAL A 576 -12.50 -3.17 -31.78
C VAL A 576 -13.03 -4.47 -31.15
N GLY A 577 -12.61 -4.81 -29.93
CA GLY A 577 -13.17 -5.93 -29.16
C GLY A 577 -14.70 -5.88 -29.05
N ARG A 578 -15.27 -4.69 -28.79
CA ARG A 578 -16.72 -4.51 -28.67
C ARG A 578 -17.44 -4.67 -30.00
N VAL A 579 -16.84 -4.15 -31.08
CA VAL A 579 -17.36 -4.32 -32.45
C VAL A 579 -17.38 -5.80 -32.83
N VAL A 580 -16.32 -6.54 -32.53
CA VAL A 580 -16.24 -7.98 -32.80
C VAL A 580 -17.25 -8.77 -31.94
N ALA A 581 -17.47 -8.39 -30.68
CA ALA A 581 -18.48 -9.00 -29.83
C ALA A 581 -19.91 -8.77 -30.37
N ALA A 582 -20.24 -7.51 -30.71
CA ALA A 582 -21.52 -7.15 -31.31
C ALA A 582 -21.74 -7.85 -32.66
N TYR A 583 -20.71 -7.95 -33.50
CA TYR A 583 -20.76 -8.69 -34.77
C TYR A 583 -21.03 -10.17 -34.54
N THR A 584 -20.32 -10.79 -33.59
CA THR A 584 -20.48 -12.21 -33.26
C THR A 584 -21.88 -12.51 -32.73
N ALA A 585 -22.42 -11.62 -31.87
CA ALA A 585 -23.79 -11.72 -31.39
C ALA A 585 -24.82 -11.52 -32.51
N ALA A 586 -24.64 -10.51 -33.37
CA ALA A 586 -25.57 -10.19 -34.45
C ALA A 586 -25.68 -11.34 -35.47
N VAL A 587 -24.53 -11.88 -35.89
CA VAL A 587 -24.49 -12.96 -36.89
C VAL A 587 -24.85 -14.31 -36.27
N GLY A 588 -24.37 -14.62 -35.06
CA GLY A 588 -24.58 -15.91 -34.43
C GLY A 588 -25.97 -16.10 -33.80
N LEU A 589 -26.71 -15.02 -33.51
CA LEU A 589 -28.11 -15.09 -33.06
C LEU A 589 -29.11 -15.02 -34.23
N SER A 590 -28.65 -14.74 -35.45
CA SER A 590 -29.50 -14.76 -36.65
C SER A 590 -30.00 -16.19 -36.93
N PRO A 591 -31.23 -16.38 -37.45
CA PRO A 591 -31.79 -17.71 -37.74
C PRO A 591 -30.94 -18.55 -38.70
N SER A 592 -30.19 -17.88 -39.59
CA SER A 592 -29.35 -18.52 -40.61
C SER A 592 -27.95 -17.90 -40.65
N PRO A 593 -27.01 -18.33 -39.77
CA PRO A 593 -25.65 -17.81 -39.76
C PRO A 593 -24.92 -18.17 -41.08
N PRO A 594 -24.19 -17.23 -41.71
CA PRO A 594 -23.44 -17.49 -42.94
C PRO A 594 -22.35 -18.57 -42.73
N PRO A 595 -22.07 -19.43 -43.71
CA PRO A 595 -21.02 -20.46 -43.58
C PRO A 595 -19.62 -19.85 -43.38
N GLU A 596 -19.36 -18.66 -43.92
CA GLU A 596 -18.11 -17.92 -43.71
C GLU A 596 -17.90 -17.52 -42.24
N PHE A 597 -18.99 -17.22 -41.52
CA PHE A 597 -18.94 -16.91 -40.09
C PHE A 597 -18.51 -18.15 -39.29
N VAL A 598 -19.09 -19.31 -39.59
CA VAL A 598 -18.74 -20.59 -38.94
C VAL A 598 -17.26 -20.91 -39.14
N ALA A 599 -16.75 -20.73 -40.37
CA ALA A 599 -15.34 -20.93 -40.68
C ALA A 599 -14.39 -19.97 -39.93
N THR A 600 -14.85 -18.75 -39.64
CA THR A 600 -14.04 -17.71 -38.96
C THR A 600 -14.18 -17.75 -37.44
N LEU A 601 -15.13 -18.52 -36.91
CA LEU A 601 -15.50 -18.53 -35.49
C LEU A 601 -14.33 -18.84 -34.53
N PRO A 602 -13.41 -19.78 -34.82
CA PRO A 602 -12.25 -20.02 -33.95
C PRO A 602 -11.36 -18.77 -33.80
N ARG A 603 -11.18 -17.99 -34.88
CA ARG A 603 -10.41 -16.74 -34.85
C ARG A 603 -11.14 -15.65 -34.07
N LEU A 604 -12.46 -15.57 -34.21
CA LEU A 604 -13.29 -14.62 -33.44
C LEU A 604 -13.22 -14.92 -31.95
N LEU A 605 -13.33 -16.18 -31.55
CA LEU A 605 -13.25 -16.60 -30.16
C LEU A 605 -11.87 -16.32 -29.56
N ALA A 606 -10.78 -16.64 -30.28
CA ALA A 606 -9.43 -16.31 -29.85
C ALA A 606 -9.22 -14.80 -29.68
N PHE A 607 -9.78 -13.99 -30.58
CA PHE A 607 -9.74 -12.53 -30.49
C PHE A 607 -10.53 -12.00 -29.28
N LEU A 608 -11.74 -12.52 -29.06
CA LEU A 608 -12.56 -12.15 -27.91
C LEU A 608 -11.94 -12.60 -26.58
N ASP A 609 -11.26 -13.74 -26.55
CA ASP A 609 -10.52 -14.19 -25.36
C ASP A 609 -9.36 -13.26 -25.00
N LEU A 610 -8.67 -12.72 -26.02
CA LEU A 610 -7.61 -11.73 -25.87
C LEU A 610 -8.15 -10.37 -25.38
N HIS A 611 -9.33 -9.97 -25.85
CA HIS A 611 -9.96 -8.68 -25.55
C HIS A 611 -11.04 -8.74 -24.47
N PHE A 612 -11.18 -9.84 -23.75
CA PHE A 612 -12.26 -10.06 -22.79
C PHE A 612 -12.40 -8.94 -21.75
N ASP A 613 -11.28 -8.38 -21.27
CA ASP A 613 -11.27 -7.29 -20.29
C ASP A 613 -11.77 -5.95 -20.87
N ASP A 614 -11.71 -5.78 -22.20
CA ASP A 614 -12.09 -4.54 -22.91
C ASP A 614 -13.55 -4.57 -23.43
N VAL A 615 -14.24 -5.71 -23.27
CA VAL A 615 -15.60 -5.94 -23.75
C VAL A 615 -16.59 -5.84 -22.57
N PRO A 616 -17.77 -5.20 -22.73
CA PRO A 616 -18.82 -5.23 -21.72
C PRO A 616 -19.19 -6.68 -21.35
N VAL A 617 -19.49 -6.95 -20.08
CA VAL A 617 -19.88 -8.28 -19.60
C VAL A 617 -21.05 -8.85 -20.38
N ARG A 618 -22.06 -8.02 -20.65
CA ARG A 618 -23.24 -8.43 -21.44
C ARG A 618 -22.85 -8.77 -22.88
N ALA A 619 -22.04 -7.93 -23.52
CA ALA A 619 -21.57 -8.14 -24.88
C ALA A 619 -20.73 -9.42 -25.00
N ALA A 620 -19.84 -9.64 -24.03
CA ALA A 620 -19.01 -10.83 -23.92
C ALA A 620 -19.89 -12.08 -23.84
N TRP A 621 -20.82 -12.12 -22.89
CA TRP A 621 -21.71 -13.27 -22.73
C TRP A 621 -22.59 -13.50 -23.96
N LEU A 622 -23.19 -12.46 -24.54
CA LEU A 622 -24.01 -12.55 -25.75
C LEU A 622 -23.22 -13.10 -26.94
N ALA A 623 -22.00 -12.63 -27.17
CA ALA A 623 -21.13 -13.12 -28.24
C ALA A 623 -20.80 -14.61 -28.06
N ARG A 624 -20.48 -15.02 -26.82
CA ARG A 624 -20.16 -16.41 -26.53
C ARG A 624 -21.38 -17.32 -26.60
N TYR A 625 -22.53 -16.86 -26.13
CA TYR A 625 -23.79 -17.57 -26.24
C TYR A 625 -24.20 -17.77 -27.71
N ALA A 626 -24.05 -16.73 -28.53
CA ALA A 626 -24.25 -16.80 -29.99
C ALA A 626 -23.31 -17.83 -30.64
N ALA A 627 -22.02 -17.81 -30.28
CA ALA A 627 -21.06 -18.79 -30.77
C ALA A 627 -21.42 -20.23 -30.36
N ALA A 628 -21.87 -20.45 -29.12
CA ALA A 628 -22.27 -21.77 -28.64
C ALA A 628 -23.46 -22.32 -29.42
N ARG A 629 -24.45 -21.49 -29.74
CA ARG A 629 -25.61 -21.88 -30.57
C ARG A 629 -25.23 -22.35 -31.97
N VAL A 630 -24.19 -21.76 -32.55
CA VAL A 630 -23.69 -22.13 -33.90
C VAL A 630 -22.80 -23.37 -33.88
N CYS A 631 -22.20 -23.71 -32.73
CA CYS A 631 -21.32 -24.87 -32.53
C CYS A 631 -22.03 -26.05 -31.82
N ASP A 632 -23.25 -26.39 -32.24
CA ASP A 632 -24.03 -27.50 -31.66
C ASP A 632 -24.15 -27.46 -30.12
N GLY A 633 -24.15 -26.26 -29.55
CA GLY A 633 -24.35 -26.03 -28.12
C GLY A 633 -23.12 -26.15 -27.24
N ASP A 634 -21.90 -25.82 -27.69
CA ASP A 634 -20.62 -25.88 -26.92
C ASP A 634 -20.74 -25.41 -25.44
N ALA A 635 -21.20 -26.33 -24.58
CA ALA A 635 -21.57 -26.05 -23.21
C ALA A 635 -20.33 -25.89 -22.33
N LEU A 636 -19.26 -26.60 -22.65
CA LEU A 636 -18.00 -26.52 -21.92
C LEU A 636 -17.37 -25.14 -22.10
N GLY A 637 -17.26 -24.64 -23.33
CA GLY A 637 -16.67 -23.34 -23.54
C GLY A 637 -17.60 -22.20 -23.08
N LEU A 638 -18.93 -22.40 -23.08
CA LEU A 638 -19.87 -21.47 -22.44
C LEU A 638 -19.71 -21.45 -20.91
N ALA A 639 -19.52 -22.61 -20.27
CA ALA A 639 -19.26 -22.72 -18.83
C ALA A 639 -17.93 -22.06 -18.43
N ARG A 640 -16.86 -22.23 -19.21
CA ARG A 640 -15.57 -21.53 -18.98
C ARG A 640 -15.73 -20.01 -19.01
N TRP A 641 -16.52 -19.51 -19.96
CA TRP A 641 -16.82 -18.09 -20.05
C TRP A 641 -17.72 -17.60 -18.92
N ARG A 642 -18.68 -18.42 -18.47
CA ARG A 642 -19.47 -18.13 -17.25
C ARG A 642 -18.52 -17.91 -16.08
N ASP A 643 -17.62 -18.85 -15.82
CA ASP A 643 -16.72 -18.78 -14.67
C ASP A 643 -15.83 -17.53 -14.75
N ARG A 644 -15.34 -17.19 -15.94
CA ARG A 644 -14.55 -15.98 -16.19
C ARG A 644 -15.37 -14.69 -15.99
N VAL A 645 -16.61 -14.66 -16.45
CA VAL A 645 -17.53 -13.52 -16.27
C VAL A 645 -17.94 -13.36 -14.81
N LEU A 646 -18.30 -14.45 -14.13
CA LEU A 646 -18.67 -14.42 -12.72
C LEU A 646 -17.50 -14.01 -11.84
N ALA A 647 -16.28 -14.49 -12.13
CA ALA A 647 -15.07 -14.02 -11.48
C ALA A 647 -14.87 -12.52 -11.69
N ARG A 648 -15.04 -12.02 -12.93
CA ARG A 648 -14.97 -10.58 -13.20
C ARG A 648 -16.02 -9.78 -12.45
N LEU A 649 -17.28 -10.23 -12.41
CA LEU A 649 -18.36 -9.56 -11.69
C LEU A 649 -18.10 -9.57 -10.18
N ALA A 650 -17.61 -10.69 -9.62
CA ALA A 650 -17.24 -10.76 -8.20
C ALA A 650 -16.06 -9.84 -7.85
N GLU A 651 -15.10 -9.68 -8.77
CA GLU A 651 -13.92 -8.82 -8.56
C GLU A 651 -14.16 -7.33 -8.83
N ARG A 652 -15.03 -6.98 -9.79
CA ARG A 652 -15.15 -5.63 -10.37
C ARG A 652 -16.57 -5.06 -10.40
N GLY A 653 -17.60 -5.88 -10.20
CA GLY A 653 -18.97 -5.55 -10.58
C GLY A 653 -19.14 -5.36 -12.09
N PRO A 654 -20.32 -4.88 -12.55
CA PRO A 654 -20.51 -4.39 -13.91
C PRO A 654 -19.57 -3.21 -14.17
N GLY A 655 -18.90 -3.18 -15.33
CA GLY A 655 -17.99 -2.09 -15.63
C GLY A 655 -18.77 -0.82 -15.92
N LEU A 656 -18.80 0.16 -15.02
CA LEU A 656 -19.55 1.41 -15.22
C LEU A 656 -19.30 2.04 -16.59
N ASP A 657 -18.04 2.02 -17.05
CA ASP A 657 -17.66 2.62 -18.32
C ASP A 657 -18.02 1.80 -19.58
N LEU A 658 -18.33 0.52 -19.42
CA LEU A 658 -18.52 -0.44 -20.51
C LEU A 658 -19.96 -0.97 -20.56
N ASP A 659 -20.51 -1.30 -19.40
CA ASP A 659 -21.78 -1.98 -19.22
C ASP A 659 -22.95 -0.99 -19.04
N GLU A 660 -22.67 0.24 -18.57
CA GLU A 660 -23.71 1.22 -18.24
C GLU A 660 -23.64 2.53 -19.04
N PRO A 661 -24.79 3.08 -19.48
CA PRO A 661 -24.83 4.34 -20.21
C PRO A 661 -24.52 5.52 -19.29
N SER A 662 -23.94 6.58 -19.86
CA SER A 662 -23.40 7.71 -19.09
C SER A 662 -24.43 8.35 -18.15
N PHE A 663 -25.70 8.48 -18.55
CA PHE A 663 -26.71 9.09 -17.67
C PHE A 663 -26.98 8.27 -16.40
N LEU A 664 -26.79 6.95 -16.39
CA LEU A 664 -26.87 6.13 -15.17
C LEU A 664 -25.63 6.32 -14.29
N ARG A 665 -24.45 6.51 -14.90
CA ARG A 665 -23.22 6.89 -14.18
C ARG A 665 -23.37 8.25 -13.49
N PHE A 666 -24.14 9.15 -14.11
CA PHE A 666 -24.29 10.54 -13.70
C PHE A 666 -25.70 10.88 -13.18
N HIS A 667 -26.52 9.89 -12.81
CA HIS A 667 -27.92 10.14 -12.49
C HIS A 667 -28.09 10.93 -11.18
N GLY A 668 -28.94 11.95 -11.25
CA GLY A 668 -29.13 13.00 -10.25
C GLY A 668 -28.37 14.26 -10.65
N THR A 669 -29.04 15.42 -10.61
CA THR A 669 -28.42 16.74 -10.82
C THR A 669 -27.16 16.93 -9.96
N ALA A 670 -27.14 16.28 -8.79
CA ALA A 670 -26.00 16.28 -7.91
C ALA A 670 -24.81 15.41 -8.38
N SER A 671 -24.95 14.36 -9.19
CA SER A 671 -23.82 13.46 -9.54
C SER A 671 -22.93 14.04 -10.64
N ALA A 672 -23.47 14.50 -11.77
CA ALA A 672 -22.68 15.18 -12.81
C ALA A 672 -21.98 16.44 -12.27
N GLU A 673 -22.71 17.26 -11.49
CA GLU A 673 -22.14 18.42 -10.81
C GLU A 673 -21.09 18.02 -9.76
N ARG A 674 -21.26 16.90 -9.03
CA ARG A 674 -20.24 16.39 -8.10
C ARG A 674 -18.99 15.89 -8.80
N PHE A 675 -19.11 15.17 -9.90
CA PHE A 675 -17.96 14.73 -10.70
C PHE A 675 -17.20 15.92 -11.28
N GLN A 676 -17.93 16.90 -11.84
CA GLN A 676 -17.34 18.13 -12.34
C GLN A 676 -16.71 18.96 -11.21
N ALA A 677 -17.37 19.08 -10.06
CA ALA A 677 -16.83 19.77 -8.89
C ALA A 677 -15.59 19.06 -8.32
N ALA A 678 -15.59 17.73 -8.23
CA ALA A 678 -14.44 16.95 -7.80
C ALA A 678 -13.26 17.12 -8.77
N ARG A 679 -13.53 17.12 -10.08
CA ARG A 679 -12.54 17.39 -11.12
C ARG A 679 -11.96 18.79 -11.01
N GLU A 680 -12.81 19.82 -10.95
CA GLU A 680 -12.39 21.21 -10.77
C GLU A 680 -11.61 21.40 -9.48
N TRP A 681 -12.01 20.70 -8.41
CA TRP A 681 -11.31 20.69 -7.15
C TRP A 681 -9.91 20.05 -7.25
N VAL A 682 -9.77 18.88 -7.89
CA VAL A 682 -8.45 18.24 -8.11
C VAL A 682 -7.55 19.14 -8.97
N GLU A 683 -8.12 19.84 -9.94
CA GLU A 683 -7.41 20.83 -10.73
C GLU A 683 -6.94 22.03 -9.89
N GLY A 684 -7.82 22.56 -9.05
CA GLY A 684 -7.55 23.70 -8.17
C GLY A 684 -6.53 23.39 -7.07
N VAL A 685 -6.62 22.21 -6.43
CA VAL A 685 -5.79 21.83 -5.29
C VAL A 685 -4.32 21.59 -5.65
N ARG A 686 -4.01 21.33 -6.93
CA ARG A 686 -2.64 21.08 -7.39
C ARG A 686 -1.67 22.19 -6.99
N GLY A 687 -2.05 23.45 -7.18
CA GLY A 687 -1.21 24.60 -6.85
C GLY A 687 -0.92 24.69 -5.34
N PRO A 688 -1.97 24.75 -4.48
CA PRO A 688 -1.82 24.71 -3.02
C PRO A 688 -1.01 23.52 -2.51
N ALA A 689 -1.26 22.30 -2.99
CA ALA A 689 -0.57 21.09 -2.54
C ALA A 689 0.94 21.13 -2.86
N ILE A 690 1.30 21.48 -4.10
CA ILE A 690 2.72 21.60 -4.51
C ILE A 690 3.39 22.76 -3.77
N GLY A 691 2.71 23.90 -3.63
CA GLY A 691 3.22 25.04 -2.87
C GLY A 691 3.44 24.73 -1.39
N TRP A 692 2.55 23.93 -0.79
CA TRP A 692 2.68 23.45 0.58
C TRP A 692 3.90 22.54 0.77
N ILE A 693 4.17 21.62 -0.16
CA ILE A 693 5.40 20.81 -0.17
C ILE A 693 6.63 21.72 -0.30
N GLY A 694 6.61 22.72 -1.19
CA GLY A 694 7.73 23.65 -1.36
C GLY A 694 8.05 24.49 -0.11
N LYS A 695 7.04 24.84 0.69
CA LYS A 695 7.24 25.53 1.98
C LYS A 695 8.03 24.70 3.00
N MET A 696 8.13 23.38 2.83
CA MET A 696 8.93 22.51 3.69
C MET A 696 10.43 22.69 3.45
N ALA A 697 10.83 22.94 2.19
CA ALA A 697 12.23 23.25 1.85
C ALA A 697 12.64 24.65 2.32
N ALA A 698 11.76 25.65 2.18
CA ALA A 698 12.06 27.05 2.51
C ALA A 698 12.30 27.33 4.00
N ARG A 699 12.00 26.38 4.88
CA ARG A 699 12.14 26.51 6.35
C ARG A 699 13.25 25.65 6.94
N SER A 700 13.89 24.78 6.15
CA SER A 700 15.18 24.19 6.53
C SER A 700 16.27 25.00 5.85
N PRO A 701 16.97 25.93 6.54
CA PRO A 701 18.09 26.69 5.97
C PRO A 701 19.24 25.77 5.48
N ALA A 702 19.15 24.46 5.76
CA ALA A 702 20.14 23.45 5.48
C ALA A 702 19.70 22.40 4.44
N ALA A 703 19.01 22.74 3.34
CA ALA A 703 18.75 21.81 2.20
C ALA A 703 19.99 21.05 1.63
N LYS A 704 21.18 21.28 2.21
CA LYS A 704 22.47 20.63 2.00
C LYS A 704 22.57 19.20 2.54
N LEU A 705 21.71 18.73 3.47
CA LEU A 705 21.80 17.36 4.03
C LEU A 705 20.70 16.40 3.51
N GLN A 706 19.96 16.78 2.47
CA GLN A 706 18.98 15.92 1.79
C GLN A 706 19.58 14.58 1.34
N TRP A 707 20.83 14.57 0.85
CA TRP A 707 21.55 13.34 0.46
C TRP A 707 21.70 12.33 1.60
N SER A 708 21.70 12.80 2.85
CA SER A 708 21.81 11.95 4.06
C SER A 708 20.44 11.52 4.61
N GLY A 709 19.34 11.97 3.99
CA GLY A 709 17.96 11.70 4.43
C GLY A 709 17.54 12.46 5.69
N ILE A 710 18.31 13.47 6.11
CA ILE A 710 18.00 14.29 7.30
C ILE A 710 16.98 15.38 6.93
N ASP A 711 17.17 16.06 5.78
CA ASP A 711 16.22 17.05 5.28
C ASP A 711 15.12 16.44 4.40
N ALA A 712 14.04 17.21 4.21
CA ALA A 712 12.99 16.88 3.26
C ALA A 712 13.53 16.90 1.82
N GLU A 713 13.31 15.82 1.09
CA GLU A 713 13.31 15.86 -0.36
C GLU A 713 11.96 16.46 -0.80
N THR A 714 11.99 17.55 -1.57
CA THR A 714 10.76 18.23 -2.00
C THR A 714 10.45 18.12 -3.49
N ASP A 715 11.43 17.89 -4.36
CA ASP A 715 11.23 17.84 -5.82
C ASP A 715 10.60 16.51 -6.26
N CYS A 716 11.16 15.37 -5.84
CA CYS A 716 10.53 14.06 -5.99
C CYS A 716 9.19 14.01 -5.27
N THR A 717 9.09 14.55 -4.06
CA THR A 717 7.84 14.58 -3.28
C THR A 717 6.74 15.32 -4.04
N ALA A 718 7.05 16.48 -4.63
CA ALA A 718 6.11 17.19 -5.49
C ALA A 718 5.76 16.42 -6.77
N ALA A 719 6.73 15.70 -7.37
CA ALA A 719 6.48 14.86 -8.53
C ALA A 719 5.57 13.67 -8.20
N TYR A 720 5.76 13.00 -7.07
CA TYR A 720 4.90 11.92 -6.60
C TYR A 720 3.51 12.39 -6.22
N ALA A 721 3.39 13.55 -5.57
CA ALA A 721 2.10 14.21 -5.35
C ALA A 721 1.37 14.47 -6.68
N GLN A 722 2.10 14.92 -7.71
CA GLN A 722 1.51 15.13 -9.03
C GLN A 722 1.10 13.82 -9.71
N PHE A 723 1.77 12.69 -9.49
CA PHE A 723 1.31 11.38 -9.92
C PHE A 723 0.00 10.98 -9.24
N MET A 724 -0.12 11.19 -7.93
CA MET A 724 -1.36 10.89 -7.17
C MET A 724 -2.53 11.73 -7.69
N LEU A 725 -2.31 13.03 -7.92
CA LEU A 725 -3.32 13.91 -8.53
C LEU A 725 -3.69 13.50 -9.96
N ALA A 726 -2.70 13.06 -10.76
CA ALA A 726 -2.95 12.55 -12.10
C ALA A 726 -3.80 11.26 -12.09
N TRP A 727 -3.59 10.39 -11.10
CA TRP A 727 -4.44 9.23 -10.86
C TRP A 727 -5.87 9.65 -10.47
N GLY A 728 -6.01 10.64 -9.59
CA GLY A 728 -7.34 11.17 -9.24
C GLY A 728 -8.10 11.71 -10.46
N LEU A 729 -7.43 12.47 -11.34
CA LEU A 729 -8.02 12.92 -12.61
C LEU A 729 -8.38 11.75 -13.54
N ALA A 730 -7.59 10.67 -13.54
CA ALA A 730 -7.90 9.48 -14.32
C ALA A 730 -9.19 8.79 -13.82
N CYS A 731 -9.36 8.64 -12.51
CA CYS A 731 -10.60 8.10 -11.93
C CYS A 731 -11.83 8.97 -12.25
N LEU A 732 -11.65 10.28 -12.40
CA LEU A 732 -12.71 11.23 -12.75
C LEU A 732 -12.92 11.41 -14.27
N GLY A 733 -12.30 10.56 -15.10
CA GLY A 733 -12.48 10.56 -16.57
C GLY A 733 -11.63 11.57 -17.35
N GLU A 734 -10.78 12.38 -16.70
CA GLU A 734 -9.93 13.41 -17.34
C GLU A 734 -8.64 12.84 -17.94
N ARG A 735 -8.79 12.04 -19.00
CA ARG A 735 -7.67 11.29 -19.63
C ARG A 735 -6.50 12.17 -20.08
N THR A 736 -6.77 13.29 -20.75
CA THR A 736 -5.72 14.14 -21.33
C THR A 736 -4.90 14.84 -20.25
N LYS A 737 -5.55 15.43 -19.25
CA LYS A 737 -4.86 16.12 -18.15
C LYS A 737 -4.08 15.14 -17.28
N ALA A 738 -4.69 14.00 -16.92
CA ALA A 738 -4.03 12.92 -16.20
C ALA A 738 -2.74 12.47 -16.90
N LYS A 739 -2.79 12.18 -18.20
CA LYS A 739 -1.62 11.77 -18.99
C LYS A 739 -0.53 12.86 -19.02
N ASN A 740 -0.92 14.12 -19.20
CA ASN A 740 0.02 15.24 -19.22
C ASN A 740 0.70 15.46 -17.86
N TRP A 741 -0.05 15.34 -16.76
CA TRP A 741 0.48 15.51 -15.41
C TRP A 741 1.42 14.36 -15.02
N ALA A 742 1.03 13.11 -15.32
CA ALA A 742 1.87 11.95 -15.10
C ALA A 742 3.17 12.00 -15.93
N ALA A 743 3.10 12.44 -17.20
CA ALA A 743 4.30 12.60 -18.04
C ALA A 743 5.26 13.68 -17.51
N ARG A 744 4.73 14.81 -17.02
CA ARG A 744 5.53 15.87 -16.39
C ARG A 744 6.19 15.37 -15.10
N ALA A 745 5.44 14.68 -14.24
CA ALA A 745 5.97 14.08 -13.02
C ALA A 745 7.10 13.09 -13.35
N ARG A 746 6.88 12.19 -14.33
CA ARG A 746 7.87 11.23 -14.80
C ARG A 746 9.17 11.90 -15.24
N LYS A 747 9.06 13.01 -15.97
CA LYS A 747 10.22 13.80 -16.42
C LYS A 747 11.03 14.37 -15.26
N VAL A 748 10.37 14.83 -14.19
CA VAL A 748 11.07 15.33 -12.99
C VAL A 748 11.84 14.20 -12.32
N VAL A 749 11.19 13.09 -11.98
CA VAL A 749 11.86 11.99 -11.26
C VAL A 749 12.96 11.32 -12.09
N SER A 750 12.87 11.35 -13.43
CA SER A 750 13.91 10.79 -14.31
C SER A 750 15.22 11.61 -14.35
N ARG A 751 15.17 12.89 -13.92
CA ARG A 751 16.34 13.79 -13.94
C ARG A 751 17.13 13.77 -12.64
N ILE A 752 16.58 13.15 -11.59
CA ILE A 752 17.15 13.21 -10.26
C ILE A 752 18.22 12.13 -10.15
N THR A 753 19.46 12.59 -9.98
CA THR A 753 20.65 11.77 -9.79
C THR A 753 21.48 12.42 -8.69
N GLY A 754 21.79 11.69 -7.62
CA GLY A 754 22.55 12.23 -6.50
C GLY A 754 23.25 11.13 -5.70
N PRO A 755 24.27 11.47 -4.90
CA PRO A 755 24.96 10.50 -4.06
C PRO A 755 23.99 9.84 -3.07
N GLY A 756 23.89 8.50 -3.11
CA GLY A 756 23.00 7.72 -2.25
C GLY A 756 21.57 7.53 -2.77
N VAL A 757 21.23 8.05 -3.94
CA VAL A 757 19.90 7.93 -4.56
C VAL A 757 20.00 7.09 -5.83
N GLU A 758 19.38 5.91 -5.80
CA GLU A 758 19.34 5.01 -6.95
C GLU A 758 18.24 5.44 -7.93
N ALA A 759 18.61 5.92 -9.12
CA ALA A 759 17.66 6.33 -10.17
C ALA A 759 16.68 5.21 -10.58
N ALA A 760 17.10 3.94 -10.42
CA ALA A 760 16.26 2.77 -10.67
C ALA A 760 15.01 2.71 -9.77
N ALA A 761 15.09 3.18 -8.51
CA ALA A 761 13.93 3.23 -7.61
C ALA A 761 12.85 4.20 -8.14
N HIS A 762 13.27 5.39 -8.57
CA HIS A 762 12.38 6.37 -9.19
C HIS A 762 11.80 5.87 -10.51
N ALA A 763 12.59 5.14 -11.30
CA ALA A 763 12.12 4.51 -12.52
C ALA A 763 11.01 3.49 -12.23
N VAL A 764 11.18 2.60 -11.25
CA VAL A 764 10.15 1.63 -10.85
C VAL A 764 8.89 2.32 -10.33
N LEU A 765 9.01 3.25 -9.38
CA LEU A 765 7.85 3.96 -8.81
C LEU A 765 7.08 4.77 -9.86
N GLY A 766 7.78 5.49 -10.74
CA GLY A 766 7.10 6.25 -11.80
C GLY A 766 6.39 5.35 -12.81
N ASP A 767 6.91 4.15 -13.10
CA ASP A 767 6.23 3.19 -13.99
C ASP A 767 5.01 2.57 -13.31
N LEU A 768 5.08 2.31 -12.00
CA LEU A 768 3.95 1.87 -11.20
C LEU A 768 2.82 2.91 -11.19
N PHE A 769 3.13 4.19 -10.98
CA PHE A 769 2.11 5.24 -11.06
C PHE A 769 1.51 5.36 -12.47
N LEU A 770 2.32 5.28 -13.52
CA LEU A 770 1.82 5.30 -14.89
C LEU A 770 0.89 4.12 -15.19
N LEU A 771 1.23 2.93 -14.69
CA LEU A 771 0.36 1.75 -14.73
C LEU A 771 -0.98 2.04 -14.04
N ARG A 772 -0.97 2.53 -12.80
CA ARG A 772 -2.20 2.81 -12.04
C ARG A 772 -3.06 3.92 -12.66
N VAL A 773 -2.43 4.96 -13.21
CA VAL A 773 -3.13 6.02 -13.96
C VAL A 773 -3.80 5.42 -15.19
N ARG A 774 -3.10 4.56 -15.94
CA ARG A 774 -3.67 3.88 -17.11
C ARG A 774 -4.82 2.95 -16.71
N ASP A 775 -4.64 2.12 -15.68
CA ASP A 775 -5.66 1.22 -15.17
C ASP A 775 -6.94 2.01 -14.81
N ALA A 776 -6.80 3.14 -14.11
CA ALA A 776 -7.92 4.03 -13.79
C ALA A 776 -8.58 4.63 -15.03
N GLN A 777 -7.82 5.07 -16.04
CA GLN A 777 -8.37 5.62 -17.29
C GLN A 777 -9.18 4.61 -18.10
N GLU A 778 -8.84 3.33 -17.96
CA GLU A 778 -9.44 2.20 -18.66
C GLU A 778 -10.50 1.50 -17.79
N GLY A 779 -10.78 2.01 -16.58
CA GLY A 779 -11.75 1.41 -15.66
C GLY A 779 -11.34 0.01 -15.16
N ARG A 780 -10.05 -0.34 -15.24
CA ARG A 780 -9.56 -1.63 -14.74
C ARG A 780 -9.48 -1.60 -13.23
N SER A 781 -9.99 -2.64 -12.57
CA SER A 781 -9.68 -2.84 -11.16
C SER A 781 -8.18 -3.11 -11.00
N ALA A 782 -7.60 -2.53 -9.96
CA ALA A 782 -6.20 -2.69 -9.71
C ALA A 782 -5.90 -4.14 -9.29
N LYS A 783 -5.10 -4.84 -10.11
CA LYS A 783 -4.68 -6.22 -9.81
C LYS A 783 -3.71 -6.22 -8.62
N PRO A 784 -3.79 -7.24 -7.72
CA PRO A 784 -2.92 -7.37 -6.55
C PRO A 784 -1.45 -7.61 -6.93
N ALA A 785 -1.20 -8.36 -8.00
CA ALA A 785 0.17 -8.66 -8.43
C ALA A 785 0.75 -7.59 -9.36
N LEU A 786 2.03 -7.27 -9.17
CA LEU A 786 2.79 -6.45 -10.11
C LEU A 786 3.00 -7.21 -11.45
N PRO A 787 3.01 -6.50 -12.60
CA PRO A 787 3.46 -7.09 -13.86
C PRO A 787 4.85 -7.73 -13.71
N PRO A 788 5.11 -8.88 -14.35
CA PRO A 788 6.35 -9.63 -14.16
C PRO A 788 7.60 -8.81 -14.51
N GLU A 789 7.52 -7.88 -15.46
CA GLU A 789 8.65 -6.99 -15.78
C GLU A 789 8.95 -6.01 -14.64
N LEU A 790 7.92 -5.44 -14.01
CA LEU A 790 8.07 -4.52 -12.88
C LEU A 790 8.50 -5.27 -11.62
N GLN A 791 7.99 -6.48 -11.39
CA GLN A 791 8.40 -7.34 -10.29
C GLN A 791 9.89 -7.70 -10.41
N SER A 792 10.35 -8.11 -11.59
CA SER A 792 11.77 -8.45 -11.83
C SER A 792 12.69 -7.25 -11.59
N ARG A 793 12.28 -6.05 -12.01
CA ARG A 793 13.02 -4.80 -11.76
C ARG A 793 13.06 -4.42 -10.29
N LEU A 794 11.93 -4.56 -9.58
CA LEU A 794 11.86 -4.36 -8.13
C LEU A 794 12.76 -5.34 -7.39
N ASP A 795 12.81 -6.60 -7.82
CA ASP A 795 13.64 -7.63 -7.22
C ASP A 795 15.14 -7.41 -7.43
N ALA A 796 15.51 -6.74 -8.53
CA ALA A 796 16.89 -6.35 -8.83
C ALA A 796 17.37 -5.09 -8.09
N LEU A 797 16.50 -4.37 -7.36
CA LEU A 797 16.89 -3.17 -6.64
C LEU A 797 17.78 -3.48 -5.40
N PRO A 798 18.79 -2.65 -5.11
CA PRO A 798 19.51 -2.68 -3.84
C PRO A 798 18.57 -2.53 -2.65
N GLU A 799 18.96 -3.05 -1.48
CA GLU A 799 18.09 -3.15 -0.29
C GLU A 799 17.45 -1.82 0.11
N LEU A 800 18.22 -0.73 0.19
CA LEU A 800 17.71 0.59 0.58
C LEU A 800 16.75 1.18 -0.48
N ALA A 801 17.07 1.02 -1.76
CA ALA A 801 16.27 1.49 -2.88
C ALA A 801 14.94 0.74 -2.96
N ARG A 802 15.00 -0.59 -2.79
CA ARG A 802 13.83 -1.45 -2.68
C ARG A 802 12.99 -1.08 -1.47
N PHE A 803 13.61 -0.87 -0.32
CA PHE A 803 12.93 -0.44 0.90
C PHE A 803 12.17 0.86 0.68
N ALA A 804 12.75 1.87 0.03
CA ALA A 804 12.05 3.11 -0.29
C ALA A 804 10.82 2.87 -1.20
N VAL A 805 10.98 2.06 -2.25
CA VAL A 805 9.86 1.69 -3.15
C VAL A 805 8.75 0.97 -2.38
N ASP A 806 9.10 -0.07 -1.62
CA ASP A 806 8.15 -0.86 -0.87
C ASP A 806 7.49 -0.05 0.27
N ARG A 807 8.18 0.93 0.86
CA ARG A 807 7.60 1.87 1.82
C ARG A 807 6.53 2.76 1.23
N LEU A 808 6.75 3.31 0.03
CA LEU A 808 5.71 4.11 -0.61
C LEU A 808 4.52 3.23 -0.99
N ARG A 809 4.75 2.01 -1.46
CA ARG A 809 3.68 1.05 -1.78
C ARG A 809 2.90 0.58 -0.56
N GLU A 810 3.57 0.40 0.58
CA GLU A 810 2.94 0.03 1.87
C GLU A 810 1.89 1.08 2.30
N HIS A 811 2.18 2.36 2.04
CA HIS A 811 1.36 3.47 2.50
C HIS A 811 0.42 4.07 1.46
N SER A 812 0.77 4.00 0.17
CA SER A 812 -0.07 4.52 -0.90
C SER A 812 -1.03 3.44 -1.39
N ARG A 813 -2.32 3.64 -1.11
CA ARG A 813 -3.38 2.78 -1.62
C ARG A 813 -3.62 2.97 -3.12
N ILE A 814 -3.07 4.03 -3.72
CA ILE A 814 -3.04 4.19 -5.17
C ILE A 814 -2.08 3.16 -5.80
N LEU A 815 -0.89 3.01 -5.23
CA LEU A 815 0.12 2.06 -5.72
C LEU A 815 -0.24 0.62 -5.38
N GLU A 816 -0.68 0.37 -4.14
CA GLU A 816 -1.12 -0.94 -3.67
C GLU A 816 -2.53 -0.89 -3.04
N PRO A 817 -3.58 -0.94 -3.87
CA PRO A 817 -4.97 -0.87 -3.42
C PRO A 817 -5.46 -2.18 -2.77
N VAL A 818 -4.97 -3.32 -3.24
CA VAL A 818 -5.42 -4.66 -2.81
C VAL A 818 -4.42 -5.31 -1.86
N ASP A 819 -3.15 -5.38 -2.27
CA ASP A 819 -2.10 -6.03 -1.48
C ASP A 819 -1.54 -5.09 -0.40
N ARG A 820 -0.99 -5.67 0.67
CA ARG A 820 -0.15 -4.94 1.62
C ARG A 820 1.30 -5.31 1.36
N VAL A 821 2.02 -4.42 0.69
CA VAL A 821 3.47 -4.54 0.54
C VAL A 821 4.11 -4.42 1.91
N ARG A 822 5.07 -5.31 2.17
CA ARG A 822 5.84 -5.29 3.42
C ARG A 822 7.23 -4.80 3.13
N ALA A 823 7.48 -3.51 3.37
CA ALA A 823 8.81 -2.94 3.16
C ALA A 823 9.91 -3.63 3.97
N PHE A 824 9.56 -4.23 5.10
CA PHE A 824 10.49 -4.95 5.98
C PHE A 824 10.39 -6.48 5.93
N ARG A 825 9.54 -7.06 5.07
CA ARG A 825 9.36 -8.53 4.96
C ARG A 825 9.25 -9.28 6.31
N GLY A 826 8.54 -8.68 7.27
CA GLY A 826 8.34 -9.27 8.60
C GLY A 826 9.55 -9.18 9.56
N LEU A 827 10.64 -8.49 9.20
CA LEU A 827 11.76 -8.24 10.13
C LEU A 827 11.31 -7.49 11.39
N ASP A 828 10.34 -6.59 11.25
CA ASP A 828 9.71 -5.86 12.35
C ASP A 828 8.85 -6.77 13.25
N LEU A 829 8.41 -7.92 12.74
CA LEU A 829 7.62 -8.93 13.45
C LEU A 829 8.46 -10.05 14.06
N LYS A 830 9.74 -10.17 13.70
CA LYS A 830 10.62 -11.22 14.25
C LYS A 830 10.65 -11.19 15.78
N ALA A 831 10.64 -9.99 16.36
CA ALA A 831 10.54 -9.83 17.81
C ALA A 831 9.22 -10.37 18.37
N PHE A 832 8.10 -10.13 17.68
CA PHE A 832 6.77 -10.61 18.07
C PHE A 832 6.63 -12.12 17.94
N TRP A 833 7.20 -12.72 16.88
CA TRP A 833 7.15 -14.16 16.70
C TRP A 833 8.04 -14.91 17.68
N GLY A 834 9.10 -14.30 18.23
CA GLY A 834 10.02 -14.99 19.12
C GLY A 834 11.14 -15.71 18.37
N ALA A 835 11.75 -16.71 19.01
CA ALA A 835 12.97 -17.37 18.54
C ALA A 835 12.90 -18.91 18.58
N ASP A 836 11.70 -19.48 18.68
CA ASP A 836 11.44 -20.92 18.66
C ASP A 836 11.18 -21.42 17.23
N GLU A 837 10.99 -22.73 17.06
CA GLU A 837 10.74 -23.36 15.76
C GLU A 837 9.47 -22.82 15.07
N LEU A 838 8.43 -22.52 15.85
CA LEU A 838 7.22 -21.88 15.32
C LEU A 838 7.54 -20.51 14.73
N ALA A 839 8.43 -19.72 15.34
CA ALA A 839 8.82 -18.42 14.81
C ALA A 839 9.54 -18.54 13.46
N GLU A 840 10.42 -19.53 13.32
CA GLU A 840 11.10 -19.81 12.04
C GLU A 840 10.10 -20.21 10.96
N ARG A 841 9.16 -21.10 11.31
CA ARG A 841 8.07 -21.54 10.43
C ARG A 841 7.21 -20.37 9.96
N LEU A 842 6.79 -19.49 10.87
CA LEU A 842 6.02 -18.27 10.55
C LEU A 842 6.82 -17.29 9.69
N PHE A 843 8.11 -17.08 9.99
CA PHE A 843 8.99 -16.22 9.19
C PHE A 843 9.13 -16.72 7.75
N VAL A 844 9.31 -18.04 7.55
CA VAL A 844 9.38 -18.66 6.22
C VAL A 844 8.06 -18.48 5.47
N LEU A 845 6.92 -18.71 6.13
CA LEU A 845 5.60 -18.52 5.53
C LEU A 845 5.43 -17.09 4.99
N THR A 846 5.91 -16.07 5.70
CA THR A 846 5.82 -14.67 5.23
C THR A 846 6.68 -14.32 4.03
N ASN A 847 7.66 -15.16 3.69
CA ASN A 847 8.53 -14.98 2.52
C ASN A 847 8.20 -15.92 1.35
N ARG A 848 7.20 -16.80 1.51
CA ARG A 848 6.83 -17.81 0.50
C ARG A 848 5.95 -17.18 -0.58
N GLN A 849 6.25 -17.47 -1.85
CA GLN A 849 5.49 -16.95 -3.01
C GLN A 849 4.63 -18.04 -3.70
N ASP A 850 4.84 -19.31 -3.38
CA ASP A 850 4.09 -20.44 -3.93
C ASP A 850 2.73 -20.58 -3.22
N ARG A 851 1.63 -20.46 -3.97
CA ARG A 851 0.26 -20.46 -3.44
C ARG A 851 -0.17 -21.80 -2.86
N ASP A 852 0.19 -22.90 -3.51
CA ASP A 852 -0.26 -24.24 -3.08
C ASP A 852 0.41 -24.59 -1.75
N GLN A 853 1.73 -24.38 -1.67
CA GLN A 853 2.47 -24.56 -0.42
C GLN A 853 2.00 -23.62 0.69
N LEU A 854 1.62 -22.38 0.35
CA LEU A 854 1.10 -21.42 1.32
C LEU A 854 -0.27 -21.86 1.85
N ALA A 855 -1.12 -22.44 1.01
CA ALA A 855 -2.43 -22.96 1.41
C ALA A 855 -2.30 -24.19 2.34
N ASP A 856 -1.44 -25.15 1.99
CA ASP A 856 -1.18 -26.34 2.82
C ASP A 856 -0.63 -25.94 4.21
N GLU A 857 0.38 -25.08 4.21
CA GLU A 857 1.01 -24.55 5.43
C GLU A 857 0.02 -23.77 6.30
N ALA A 858 -0.82 -22.94 5.69
CA ALA A 858 -1.86 -22.20 6.41
C ALA A 858 -2.91 -23.13 7.03
N ASN A 859 -3.31 -24.19 6.31
CA ASN A 859 -4.24 -25.18 6.82
C ASN A 859 -3.67 -25.95 8.02
N GLU A 860 -2.41 -26.35 7.98
CA GLU A 860 -1.74 -26.99 9.11
C GLU A 860 -1.63 -26.06 10.33
N LEU A 861 -1.28 -24.78 10.12
CA LEU A 861 -1.20 -23.81 11.21
C LEU A 861 -2.57 -23.48 11.82
N LEU A 862 -3.62 -23.41 10.99
CA LEU A 862 -4.99 -23.27 11.45
C LEU A 862 -5.43 -24.50 12.25
N GLN A 863 -5.11 -25.70 11.77
CA GLN A 863 -5.40 -26.95 12.47
C GLN A 863 -4.69 -27.00 13.83
N LEU A 864 -3.41 -26.60 13.89
CA LEU A 864 -2.66 -26.49 15.14
C LEU A 864 -3.36 -25.55 16.15
N CYS A 865 -3.90 -24.42 15.68
CA CYS A 865 -4.66 -23.49 16.51
C CYS A 865 -6.01 -24.05 16.98
N THR A 866 -6.66 -24.88 16.16
CA THR A 866 -7.92 -25.54 16.53
C THR A 866 -7.70 -26.68 17.52
N ASP A 867 -6.69 -27.51 17.30
CA ASP A 867 -6.43 -28.71 18.12
C ASP A 867 -5.82 -28.35 19.48
N ASN A 868 -4.91 -27.37 19.51
CA ASN A 868 -4.19 -26.98 20.72
C ASN A 868 -4.13 -25.45 20.85
N PRO A 869 -5.26 -24.77 21.12
CA PRO A 869 -5.28 -23.32 21.24
C PRO A 869 -4.53 -22.89 22.51
N THR A 870 -3.40 -22.22 22.34
CA THR A 870 -2.63 -21.64 23.45
C THR A 870 -2.37 -20.14 23.24
N THR A 871 -2.12 -19.43 24.34
CA THR A 871 -1.69 -18.02 24.31
C THR A 871 -0.35 -17.84 23.60
N ALA A 872 0.47 -18.88 23.52
CA ALA A 872 1.76 -18.87 22.82
C ALA A 872 1.68 -19.19 21.33
N THR A 873 0.54 -19.70 20.82
CA THR A 873 0.38 -20.11 19.42
C THR A 873 -0.60 -19.20 18.68
N VAL A 874 -1.82 -19.03 19.20
CA VAL A 874 -2.94 -18.40 18.47
C VAL A 874 -2.64 -16.96 18.04
N PRO A 875 -2.14 -16.05 18.92
CA PRO A 875 -1.84 -14.68 18.50
C PRO A 875 -0.82 -14.61 17.37
N ARG A 876 0.21 -15.46 17.39
CA ARG A 876 1.31 -15.43 16.41
C ARG A 876 0.87 -16.00 15.06
N VAL A 877 0.15 -17.12 15.07
CA VAL A 877 -0.37 -17.75 13.86
C VAL A 877 -1.41 -16.85 13.19
N VAL A 878 -2.43 -16.40 13.92
CA VAL A 878 -3.50 -15.56 13.37
C VAL A 878 -2.93 -14.24 12.84
N PHE A 879 -2.01 -13.61 13.57
CA PHE A 879 -1.33 -12.41 13.08
C PHE A 879 -0.64 -12.68 11.72
N THR A 880 0.11 -13.78 11.62
CA THR A 880 0.87 -14.12 10.41
C THR A 880 -0.05 -14.41 9.24
N LEU A 881 -1.11 -15.20 9.46
CA LEU A 881 -2.10 -15.56 8.45
C LEU A 881 -2.88 -14.34 7.96
N LEU A 882 -3.26 -13.42 8.86
CA LEU A 882 -3.88 -12.16 8.47
C LEU A 882 -2.93 -11.26 7.68
N ASP A 883 -1.63 -11.27 7.99
CA ASP A 883 -0.63 -10.53 7.23
C ASP A 883 -0.51 -11.11 5.80
N VAL A 884 -0.65 -12.43 5.61
CA VAL A 884 -0.62 -13.10 4.28
C VAL A 884 -2.00 -13.30 3.63
N ALA A 885 -3.07 -12.74 4.20
CA ALA A 885 -4.45 -12.98 3.77
C ALA A 885 -4.75 -12.79 2.28
N PRO A 886 -4.15 -11.80 1.56
CA PRO A 886 -4.39 -11.64 0.12
C PRO A 886 -3.96 -12.84 -0.73
N TRP A 887 -3.01 -13.64 -0.23
CA TRP A 887 -2.46 -14.80 -0.93
C TRP A 887 -3.01 -16.13 -0.41
N LEU A 888 -3.79 -16.12 0.67
CA LEU A 888 -4.49 -17.31 1.18
C LEU A 888 -5.65 -17.69 0.26
N ASP A 889 -5.97 -18.98 0.26
CA ASP A 889 -7.23 -19.46 -0.30
C ASP A 889 -8.42 -18.78 0.40
N ARG A 890 -9.43 -18.40 -0.38
CA ARG A 890 -10.65 -17.74 0.12
C ARG A 890 -11.37 -18.59 1.17
N ALA A 891 -11.28 -19.91 1.06
CA ALA A 891 -11.85 -20.85 2.04
C ALA A 891 -11.17 -20.79 3.42
N ALA A 892 -9.91 -20.34 3.51
CA ALA A 892 -9.18 -20.24 4.76
C ALA A 892 -9.53 -18.97 5.56
N LEU A 893 -9.93 -17.89 4.88
CA LEU A 893 -10.18 -16.58 5.51
C LEU A 893 -11.26 -16.60 6.62
N PRO A 894 -12.42 -17.28 6.46
CA PRO A 894 -13.41 -17.43 7.53
C PRO A 894 -12.80 -18.00 8.82
N ARG A 895 -12.02 -19.08 8.71
CA ARG A 895 -11.38 -19.74 9.86
C ARG A 895 -10.38 -18.83 10.58
N VAL A 896 -9.59 -18.06 9.81
CA VAL A 896 -8.65 -17.07 10.39
C VAL A 896 -9.42 -15.97 11.15
N LEU A 897 -10.52 -15.47 10.58
CA LEU A 897 -11.33 -14.40 11.17
C LEU A 897 -12.10 -14.86 12.42
N GLU A 898 -12.53 -16.12 12.48
CA GLU A 898 -13.15 -16.71 13.67
C GLU A 898 -12.19 -16.73 14.88
N LEU A 899 -10.88 -16.89 14.64
CA LEU A 899 -9.84 -16.90 15.67
C LEU A 899 -9.36 -15.49 16.07
N LEU A 900 -9.69 -14.44 15.31
CA LEU A 900 -9.22 -13.07 15.53
C LEU A 900 -9.58 -12.50 16.92
N PRO A 901 -10.81 -12.67 17.47
CA PRO A 901 -11.12 -12.21 18.83
C PRO A 901 -10.20 -12.85 19.87
N ALA A 902 -10.05 -14.18 19.84
CA ALA A 902 -9.18 -14.91 20.76
C ALA A 902 -7.70 -14.50 20.61
N ALA A 903 -7.22 -14.32 19.38
CA ALA A 903 -5.86 -13.83 19.12
C ALA A 903 -5.63 -12.44 19.72
N THR A 904 -6.62 -11.56 19.65
CA THR A 904 -6.55 -10.19 20.19
C THR A 904 -6.55 -10.21 21.72
N ASP A 905 -7.38 -11.05 22.33
CA ASP A 905 -7.46 -11.22 23.79
C ASP A 905 -6.19 -11.85 24.37
N TRP A 906 -5.59 -12.82 23.66
CA TRP A 906 -4.42 -13.54 24.15
C TRP A 906 -3.09 -12.85 23.84
N CYS A 907 -3.09 -11.74 23.08
CA CYS A 907 -1.90 -10.94 22.80
C CYS A 907 -1.19 -10.46 24.06
N GLU A 908 -1.92 -10.05 25.09
CA GLU A 908 -1.34 -9.58 26.35
C GLU A 908 -0.58 -10.69 27.06
N ALA A 909 -1.18 -11.89 27.16
CA ALA A 909 -0.54 -13.05 27.76
C ALA A 909 0.73 -13.48 27.01
N TRP A 910 0.72 -13.40 25.67
CA TRP A 910 1.90 -13.64 24.85
C TRP A 910 3.01 -12.60 25.11
N LEU A 911 2.66 -11.32 25.19
CA LEU A 911 3.64 -10.27 25.47
C LEU A 911 4.18 -10.34 26.91
N ALA A 912 3.41 -10.87 27.85
CA ALA A 912 3.87 -11.10 29.22
C ALA A 912 4.91 -12.22 29.31
N SER A 913 4.87 -13.22 28.40
CA SER A 913 5.81 -14.35 28.42
C SER A 913 7.13 -14.07 27.69
N GLY A 914 7.22 -13.02 26.87
CA GLY A 914 8.44 -12.70 26.13
C GLY A 914 9.41 -11.77 26.86
N ARG A 915 10.55 -11.46 26.22
CA ARG A 915 11.72 -10.79 26.82
C ARG A 915 11.59 -9.26 26.94
N TRP A 916 10.38 -8.72 26.96
CA TRP A 916 10.14 -7.27 27.00
C TRP A 916 10.06 -6.75 28.44
N GLY A 917 10.69 -5.60 28.69
CA GLY A 917 10.61 -4.91 29.98
C GLY A 917 9.19 -4.41 30.26
N GLU A 918 8.79 -4.32 31.53
CA GLU A 918 7.44 -3.92 31.95
C GLU A 918 7.00 -2.56 31.39
N ALA A 919 7.93 -1.61 31.27
CA ALA A 919 7.66 -0.29 30.72
C ALA A 919 7.34 -0.30 29.21
N GLU A 920 7.82 -1.28 28.44
CA GLU A 920 7.61 -1.35 27.00
C GLU A 920 6.34 -2.12 26.60
N ARG A 921 5.86 -3.03 27.45
CA ARG A 921 4.75 -3.95 27.14
C ARG A 921 3.46 -3.23 26.73
N PRO A 922 2.98 -2.19 27.44
CA PRO A 922 1.72 -1.54 27.09
C PRO A 922 1.73 -0.93 25.68
N GLY A 923 2.82 -0.23 25.31
CA GLY A 923 2.95 0.37 23.98
C GLY A 923 3.00 -0.68 22.86
N ARG A 924 3.67 -1.81 23.10
CA ARG A 924 3.74 -2.94 22.15
C ARG A 924 2.40 -3.65 22.02
N LEU A 925 1.67 -3.84 23.11
CA LEU A 925 0.36 -4.48 23.12
C LEU A 925 -0.62 -3.74 22.22
N VAL A 926 -0.77 -2.43 22.44
CA VAL A 926 -1.66 -1.59 21.62
C VAL A 926 -1.23 -1.63 20.16
N ARG A 927 0.08 -1.54 19.87
CA ARG A 927 0.61 -1.60 18.50
C ARG A 927 0.24 -2.92 17.80
N TYR A 928 0.48 -4.07 18.44
CA TYR A 928 0.22 -5.37 17.81
C TYR A 928 -1.27 -5.66 17.69
N GLN A 929 -2.09 -5.37 18.70
CA GLN A 929 -3.55 -5.51 18.62
C GLN A 929 -4.14 -4.62 17.52
N THR A 930 -3.70 -3.36 17.42
CA THR A 930 -4.12 -2.44 16.35
C THR A 930 -3.78 -3.04 14.97
N ARG A 931 -2.59 -3.61 14.81
CA ARG A 931 -2.20 -4.24 13.54
C ARG A 931 -3.01 -5.50 13.24
N LEU A 932 -3.26 -6.35 14.24
CA LEU A 932 -4.09 -7.56 14.15
C LEU A 932 -5.50 -7.22 13.67
N LEU A 933 -6.14 -6.24 14.31
CA LEU A 933 -7.49 -5.78 13.95
C LEU A 933 -7.53 -5.17 12.55
N ASN A 934 -6.54 -4.32 12.22
CA ASN A 934 -6.45 -3.71 10.89
C ASN A 934 -6.27 -4.76 9.77
N ALA A 935 -5.43 -5.77 10.01
CA ALA A 935 -5.26 -6.89 9.09
C ALA A 935 -6.54 -7.75 9.02
N GLY A 936 -7.20 -7.96 10.16
CA GLY A 936 -8.51 -8.61 10.28
C GLY A 936 -9.58 -7.98 9.40
N PHE A 937 -9.81 -6.67 9.54
CA PHE A 937 -10.76 -5.96 8.68
C PHE A 937 -10.34 -5.97 7.20
N SER A 938 -9.03 -5.99 6.90
CA SER A 938 -8.57 -6.14 5.51
C SER A 938 -8.88 -7.52 4.94
N ALA A 939 -8.70 -8.59 5.73
CA ALA A 939 -9.09 -9.94 5.34
C ALA A 939 -10.62 -10.08 5.21
N ALA A 940 -11.39 -9.41 6.08
CA ALA A 940 -12.84 -9.35 5.95
C ALA A 940 -13.27 -8.68 4.63
N ALA A 941 -12.53 -7.67 4.17
CA ALA A 941 -12.75 -7.01 2.88
C ALA A 941 -12.43 -7.90 1.65
N LEU A 942 -11.83 -9.07 1.86
CA LEU A 942 -11.54 -10.05 0.81
C LEU A 942 -12.55 -11.21 0.74
N LEU A 943 -13.49 -11.31 1.69
CA LEU A 943 -14.50 -12.37 1.70
C LEU A 943 -15.54 -12.19 0.58
N GLU A 944 -16.18 -13.27 0.14
CA GLU A 944 -17.31 -13.19 -0.79
C GLU A 944 -18.49 -12.35 -0.20
N PRO A 945 -19.29 -11.65 -1.03
CA PRO A 945 -20.41 -10.81 -0.56
C PRO A 945 -21.41 -11.53 0.36
N GLY A 946 -21.61 -12.84 0.15
CA GLY A 946 -22.48 -13.69 0.98
C GLY A 946 -21.98 -13.92 2.41
N ALA A 947 -20.73 -13.57 2.74
CA ALA A 947 -20.14 -13.74 4.07
C ALA A 947 -20.45 -12.59 5.05
N SER A 948 -21.42 -11.74 4.74
CA SER A 948 -21.83 -10.58 5.56
C SER A 948 -22.17 -10.94 7.02
N GLY A 949 -22.74 -12.13 7.24
CA GLY A 949 -23.03 -12.65 8.58
C GLY A 949 -21.78 -12.85 9.44
N LEU A 950 -20.68 -13.31 8.85
CA LEU A 950 -19.42 -13.54 9.56
C LEU A 950 -18.77 -12.22 9.99
N VAL A 951 -18.78 -11.20 9.14
CA VAL A 951 -18.26 -9.87 9.49
C VAL A 951 -19.08 -9.22 10.60
N THR A 952 -20.41 -9.39 10.55
CA THR A 952 -21.32 -8.91 11.61
C THR A 952 -21.05 -9.61 12.94
N ASP A 953 -20.86 -10.94 12.92
CA ASP A 953 -20.51 -11.70 14.13
C ASP A 953 -19.13 -11.32 14.67
N LEU A 954 -18.14 -11.10 13.80
CA LEU A 954 -16.83 -10.62 14.18
C LEU A 954 -16.92 -9.28 14.94
N VAL A 955 -17.66 -8.30 14.41
CA VAL A 955 -17.87 -7.01 15.10
C VAL A 955 -18.53 -7.23 16.47
N ARG A 956 -19.55 -8.08 16.54
CA ARG A 956 -20.24 -8.40 17.80
C ARG A 956 -19.27 -8.99 18.84
N ARG A 957 -18.43 -9.96 18.45
CA ARG A 957 -17.44 -10.59 19.35
C ARG A 957 -16.36 -9.62 19.79
N LEU A 958 -15.88 -8.77 18.89
CA LEU A 958 -14.92 -7.71 19.23
C LEU A 958 -15.52 -6.71 20.23
N VAL A 959 -16.77 -6.29 20.04
CA VAL A 959 -17.48 -5.43 21.01
C VAL A 959 -17.66 -6.11 22.37
N ALA A 960 -17.92 -7.42 22.39
CA ALA A 960 -18.02 -8.19 23.63
C ALA A 960 -16.69 -8.27 24.42
N GLY A 961 -15.54 -8.04 23.76
CA GLY A 961 -14.23 -7.94 24.41
C GLY A 961 -14.05 -6.72 25.32
N GLY A 962 -14.97 -5.75 25.26
CA GLY A 962 -15.01 -4.61 26.19
C GLY A 962 -13.77 -3.73 26.15
N ASP A 963 -13.37 -3.17 27.29
CA ASP A 963 -12.33 -2.13 27.36
C ASP A 963 -10.94 -2.61 26.88
N ARG A 964 -10.66 -3.92 26.91
CA ARG A 964 -9.38 -4.50 26.48
C ARG A 964 -9.06 -4.24 25.01
N VAL A 965 -10.08 -4.25 24.17
CA VAL A 965 -9.94 -4.06 22.71
C VAL A 965 -10.39 -2.68 22.24
N ARG A 966 -10.98 -1.88 23.13
CA ARG A 966 -11.52 -0.55 22.83
C ARG A 966 -10.47 0.41 22.26
N GLY A 967 -9.30 0.51 22.89
CA GLY A 967 -8.20 1.37 22.43
C GLY A 967 -7.67 0.97 21.05
N PRO A 968 -7.26 -0.29 20.84
CA PRO A 968 -6.86 -0.80 19.52
C PRO A 968 -7.93 -0.68 18.44
N LEU A 969 -9.20 -0.93 18.77
CA LEU A 969 -10.32 -0.73 17.84
C LEU A 969 -10.48 0.74 17.45
N LEU A 970 -10.35 1.65 18.42
CA LEU A 970 -10.37 3.09 18.14
C LEU A 970 -9.24 3.50 17.19
N ALA A 971 -8.02 2.97 17.37
CA ALA A 971 -6.90 3.23 16.48
C ALA A 971 -7.09 2.67 15.05
N THR A 972 -7.99 1.71 14.85
CA THR A 972 -8.30 1.10 13.54
C THR A 972 -9.61 1.56 12.93
N CYS A 973 -10.39 2.37 13.64
CA CYS A 973 -11.79 2.58 13.33
C CYS A 973 -12.04 3.20 11.94
N GLY A 974 -11.17 4.12 11.48
CA GLY A 974 -11.29 4.70 10.13
C GLY A 974 -11.21 3.65 9.02
N HIS A 975 -10.33 2.65 9.14
CA HIS A 975 -10.26 1.53 8.19
C HIS A 975 -11.39 0.53 8.39
N ALA A 976 -11.74 0.20 9.64
CA ALA A 976 -12.85 -0.71 9.94
C ALA A 976 -14.18 -0.21 9.35
N PHE A 977 -14.52 1.08 9.55
CA PHE A 977 -15.73 1.67 8.99
C PHE A 977 -15.70 1.73 7.47
N ARG A 978 -14.54 1.95 6.85
CA ARG A 978 -14.38 1.84 5.40
C ARG A 978 -14.80 0.46 4.90
N VAL A 979 -14.31 -0.61 5.54
CA VAL A 979 -14.64 -1.99 5.17
C VAL A 979 -16.12 -2.30 5.42
N LEU A 980 -16.66 -1.93 6.58
CA LEU A 980 -18.08 -2.16 6.89
C LEU A 980 -18.99 -1.42 5.89
N ARG A 981 -18.61 -0.19 5.52
CA ARG A 981 -19.31 0.61 4.52
C ARG A 981 -19.24 -0.01 3.12
N GLN A 982 -18.07 -0.43 2.67
CA GLN A 982 -17.88 -1.14 1.39
C GLN A 982 -18.74 -2.40 1.28
N ARG A 983 -19.11 -3.00 2.41
CA ARG A 983 -19.95 -4.21 2.49
C ARG A 983 -21.44 -3.91 2.75
N GLY A 984 -21.84 -2.64 2.82
CA GLY A 984 -23.23 -2.26 3.14
C GLY A 984 -23.66 -2.59 4.57
N LEU A 985 -22.72 -2.82 5.50
CA LEU A 985 -23.00 -3.28 6.87
C LEU A 985 -23.24 -2.12 7.84
N GLY A 986 -24.23 -1.27 7.53
CA GLY A 986 -24.59 -0.10 8.33
C GLY A 986 -24.90 -0.43 9.81
N GLY A 987 -25.64 -1.50 10.08
CA GLY A 987 -25.95 -1.92 11.45
C GLY A 987 -24.73 -2.39 12.25
N ALA A 988 -23.76 -3.02 11.61
CA ALA A 988 -22.49 -3.38 12.25
C ALA A 988 -21.64 -2.14 12.53
N ALA A 989 -21.63 -1.16 11.61
CA ALA A 989 -20.98 0.13 11.82
C ALA A 989 -21.61 0.91 12.99
N GLU A 990 -22.94 0.95 13.08
CA GLU A 990 -23.68 1.57 14.19
C GLU A 990 -23.32 0.92 15.54
N THR A 991 -23.31 -0.41 15.57
CA THR A 991 -22.93 -1.20 16.76
C THR A 991 -21.51 -0.85 17.22
N LEU A 992 -20.56 -0.83 16.27
CA LEU A 992 -19.16 -0.51 16.56
C LEU A 992 -18.96 0.94 17.00
N VAL A 993 -19.60 1.92 16.33
CA VAL A 993 -19.42 3.34 16.70
C VAL A 993 -20.05 3.66 18.06
N ARG A 994 -21.20 3.08 18.40
CA ARG A 994 -21.80 3.24 19.74
C ARG A 994 -20.95 2.63 20.84
N PHE A 995 -20.31 1.50 20.56
CA PHE A 995 -19.35 0.91 21.48
C PHE A 995 -18.14 1.83 21.70
N LEU A 996 -17.56 2.38 20.62
CA LEU A 996 -16.36 3.23 20.70
C LEU A 996 -16.65 4.67 21.19
N ASP A 997 -17.88 5.15 21.03
CA ASP A 997 -18.32 6.51 21.38
C ASP A 997 -19.69 6.54 22.12
N PRO A 998 -19.80 5.90 23.28
CA PRO A 998 -21.07 5.72 24.01
C PRO A 998 -21.65 7.03 24.54
N GLY A 999 -20.80 8.06 24.70
CA GLY A 999 -21.21 9.38 25.18
C GLY A 999 -21.13 10.49 24.13
N GLN A 1000 -20.94 10.16 22.85
CA GLN A 1000 -20.69 11.14 21.77
C GLN A 1000 -19.66 12.21 22.17
N SER A 1001 -18.60 11.74 22.84
CA SER A 1001 -17.64 12.61 23.51
C SER A 1001 -16.63 13.14 22.48
N GLY A 1002 -16.29 14.42 22.56
CA GLY A 1002 -15.40 15.08 21.61
C GLY A 1002 -14.01 14.43 21.42
N VAL A 1003 -13.24 14.92 20.44
CA VAL A 1003 -11.85 14.60 20.06
C VAL A 1003 -10.83 15.07 21.11
N ARG A 1004 -11.28 15.64 22.25
CA ARG A 1004 -10.50 16.38 23.26
C ARG A 1004 -9.13 15.81 23.69
N ARG A 1005 -8.75 14.55 23.40
CA ARG A 1005 -7.41 14.01 23.72
C ARG A 1005 -6.69 13.20 22.62
N ASP A 1006 -7.35 12.49 21.70
CA ASP A 1006 -6.71 11.46 20.85
C ASP A 1006 -7.05 11.59 19.34
N PRO A 1007 -6.05 11.75 18.42
CA PRO A 1007 -6.25 11.75 16.96
C PRO A 1007 -6.97 10.51 16.42
N ALA A 1008 -6.86 9.35 17.08
CA ALA A 1008 -7.56 8.12 16.66
C ALA A 1008 -9.09 8.28 16.67
N ARG A 1009 -9.62 9.21 17.49
CA ARG A 1009 -11.07 9.50 17.54
C ARG A 1009 -11.62 10.12 16.27
N VAL A 1010 -10.78 10.70 15.41
CA VAL A 1010 -11.25 11.32 14.15
C VAL A 1010 -11.86 10.28 13.21
N GLY A 1011 -11.38 9.03 13.25
CA GLY A 1011 -11.96 7.93 12.47
C GLY A 1011 -13.41 7.60 12.86
N LEU A 1012 -13.88 7.98 14.06
CA LEU A 1012 -15.27 7.80 14.48
C LEU A 1012 -16.24 8.65 13.65
N ALA A 1013 -15.80 9.77 13.09
CA ALA A 1013 -16.64 10.56 12.18
C ALA A 1013 -17.07 9.70 10.98
N GLY A 1014 -16.16 8.89 10.42
CA GLY A 1014 -16.49 7.95 9.36
C GLY A 1014 -17.55 6.92 9.77
N GLY A 1015 -17.48 6.44 11.02
CA GLY A 1015 -18.51 5.55 11.59
C GLY A 1015 -19.88 6.21 11.71
N TRP A 1016 -19.93 7.45 12.23
CA TRP A 1016 -21.17 8.21 12.35
C TRP A 1016 -21.80 8.55 11.00
N TYR A 1017 -21.00 8.93 9.99
CA TYR A 1017 -21.51 9.11 8.62
C TYR A 1017 -22.03 7.79 8.02
N THR A 1018 -21.31 6.68 8.23
CA THR A 1018 -21.72 5.35 7.76
C THR A 1018 -23.03 4.92 8.42
N ALA A 1019 -23.24 5.29 9.68
CA ALA A 1019 -24.48 5.05 10.42
C ALA A 1019 -25.60 6.09 10.14
N GLY A 1020 -25.37 7.08 9.27
CA GLY A 1020 -26.37 8.09 8.91
C GLY A 1020 -26.54 9.26 9.89
N HIS A 1021 -25.65 9.42 10.86
CA HIS A 1021 -25.69 10.50 11.87
C HIS A 1021 -24.70 11.63 11.53
N GLU A 1022 -25.05 12.47 10.56
CA GLU A 1022 -24.17 13.54 10.05
C GLU A 1022 -23.71 14.54 11.13
N ASP A 1023 -24.59 14.94 12.05
CA ASP A 1023 -24.28 15.93 13.09
C ASP A 1023 -23.21 15.44 14.08
N ALA A 1024 -23.22 14.15 14.40
CA ALA A 1024 -22.19 13.55 15.25
C ALA A 1024 -20.84 13.51 14.54
N GLY A 1025 -20.82 13.14 13.25
CA GLY A 1025 -19.62 13.19 12.42
C GLY A 1025 -19.05 14.61 12.28
N ASN A 1026 -19.92 15.60 12.02
CA ASN A 1026 -19.52 16.99 11.86
C ASN A 1026 -18.87 17.56 13.13
N ARG A 1027 -19.42 17.29 14.32
CA ARG A 1027 -18.81 17.72 15.60
C ARG A 1027 -17.39 17.22 15.77
N ILE A 1028 -17.14 15.93 15.48
CA ILE A 1028 -15.80 15.33 15.56
C ILE A 1028 -14.84 16.01 14.57
N LEU A 1029 -15.29 16.26 13.34
CA LEU A 1029 -14.47 16.96 12.35
C LEU A 1029 -14.20 18.42 12.73
N ASP A 1030 -15.16 19.11 13.35
CA ASP A 1030 -14.98 20.50 13.79
C ASP A 1030 -13.93 20.60 14.90
N GLU A 1031 -13.99 19.71 15.89
CA GLU A 1031 -12.97 19.66 16.94
C GLU A 1031 -11.58 19.31 16.39
N ALA A 1032 -11.49 18.37 15.44
CA ALA A 1032 -10.23 18.05 14.77
C ALA A 1032 -9.67 19.26 14.00
N ARG A 1033 -10.54 20.00 13.30
CA ARG A 1033 -10.22 21.22 12.56
C ARG A 1033 -9.70 22.33 13.49
N GLU A 1034 -10.37 22.56 14.62
CA GLU A 1034 -9.92 23.52 15.64
C GLU A 1034 -8.53 23.16 16.15
N ARG A 1035 -8.26 21.88 16.42
CA ARG A 1035 -6.93 21.44 16.89
C ARG A 1035 -5.84 21.54 15.82
N LEU A 1036 -6.18 21.32 14.55
CA LEU A 1036 -5.23 21.46 13.43
C LEU A 1036 -4.83 22.91 13.16
N PHE A 1037 -5.78 23.86 13.29
CA PHE A 1037 -5.58 25.23 12.79
C PHE A 1037 -5.68 26.36 13.83
N LEU A 1038 -6.30 26.12 15.00
CA LEU A 1038 -6.56 27.14 16.03
C LEU A 1038 -5.90 26.80 17.38
N GLY A 1039 -5.63 25.53 17.67
CA GLY A 1039 -4.94 25.09 18.89
C GLY A 1039 -3.46 25.51 18.93
N SER A 1040 -2.95 25.80 20.12
CA SER A 1040 -1.52 26.06 20.37
C SER A 1040 -0.67 24.96 19.74
N ALA A 1041 0.38 25.34 19.01
CA ALA A 1041 1.16 24.48 18.11
C ALA A 1041 1.35 23.04 18.63
N ALA A 1042 0.42 22.14 18.26
CA ALA A 1042 0.56 20.73 18.55
C ALA A 1042 1.87 20.23 17.94
N ASP A 1043 2.62 19.41 18.66
CA ASP A 1043 3.85 18.78 18.17
C ASP A 1043 3.63 18.17 16.76
N ALA A 1044 4.62 18.31 15.88
CA ALA A 1044 4.54 17.84 14.49
C ALA A 1044 4.24 16.33 14.41
N SER A 1045 4.69 15.57 15.42
CA SER A 1045 4.43 14.14 15.63
C SER A 1045 2.94 13.81 15.81
N ILE A 1046 2.14 14.74 16.35
CA ILE A 1046 0.69 14.57 16.56
C ILE A 1046 -0.10 15.22 15.42
N ARG A 1047 0.37 16.36 14.91
CA ARG A 1047 -0.31 17.12 13.85
C ARG A 1047 -0.43 16.31 12.56
N THR A 1048 0.63 15.58 12.19
CA THR A 1048 0.66 14.85 10.91
C THR A 1048 -0.31 13.67 10.89
N PRO A 1049 -0.31 12.75 11.89
CA PRO A 1049 -1.32 11.70 11.97
C PRO A 1049 -2.75 12.26 12.07
N LEU A 1050 -2.95 13.36 12.79
CA LEU A 1050 -4.25 14.02 12.89
C LEU A 1050 -4.74 14.55 11.54
N ALA A 1051 -3.86 15.16 10.74
CA ALA A 1051 -4.20 15.67 9.41
C ALA A 1051 -4.56 14.54 8.43
N VAL A 1052 -3.83 13.42 8.48
CA VAL A 1052 -4.14 12.23 7.66
C VAL A 1052 -5.49 11.64 8.09
N ALA A 1053 -5.72 11.42 9.38
CA ALA A 1053 -6.99 10.91 9.88
C ALA A 1053 -8.17 11.84 9.54
N TYR A 1054 -7.94 13.15 9.61
CA TYR A 1054 -8.92 14.16 9.21
C TYR A 1054 -9.26 14.09 7.71
N ALA A 1055 -8.26 14.00 6.84
CA ALA A 1055 -8.47 13.82 5.41
C ALA A 1055 -9.20 12.51 5.08
N GLU A 1056 -8.86 11.41 5.74
CA GLU A 1056 -9.55 10.12 5.55
C GLU A 1056 -11.01 10.18 6.02
N ALA A 1057 -11.29 10.81 7.17
CA ALA A 1057 -12.64 10.97 7.69
C ALA A 1057 -13.51 11.89 6.81
N LEU A 1058 -12.92 12.92 6.20
CA LEU A 1058 -13.61 13.79 5.24
C LEU A 1058 -14.07 13.04 3.98
N GLY A 1059 -13.44 11.92 3.62
CA GLY A 1059 -13.91 11.05 2.55
C GLY A 1059 -15.25 10.36 2.84
N PHE A 1060 -15.73 10.42 4.09
CA PHE A 1060 -17.05 9.95 4.47
C PHE A 1060 -18.09 11.08 4.58
N ALA A 1061 -17.64 12.34 4.61
CA ALA A 1061 -18.51 13.49 4.75
C ALA A 1061 -19.19 13.87 3.41
N PRO A 1062 -20.33 14.57 3.44
CA PRO A 1062 -20.95 15.12 2.24
C PRO A 1062 -19.98 16.05 1.47
N ALA A 1063 -19.99 15.98 0.14
CA ALA A 1063 -19.05 16.69 -0.73
C ALA A 1063 -18.96 18.21 -0.45
N ARG A 1064 -20.09 18.86 -0.15
CA ARG A 1064 -20.17 20.29 0.22
C ARG A 1064 -19.34 20.66 1.44
N ILE A 1065 -19.13 19.72 2.35
CA ILE A 1065 -18.33 19.88 3.57
C ILE A 1065 -16.88 19.49 3.29
N ALA A 1066 -16.68 18.38 2.56
CA ALA A 1066 -15.37 17.80 2.31
C ALA A 1066 -14.45 18.72 1.48
N HIS A 1067 -14.91 19.24 0.34
CA HIS A 1067 -14.05 20.00 -0.59
C HIS A 1067 -13.37 21.22 0.05
N GLY A 1068 -14.13 22.08 0.71
CA GLY A 1068 -13.58 23.27 1.35
C GLY A 1068 -12.60 22.94 2.47
N ARG A 1069 -12.87 21.87 3.23
CA ARG A 1069 -12.00 21.43 4.34
C ARG A 1069 -10.73 20.75 3.86
N LEU A 1070 -10.80 19.94 2.81
CA LEU A 1070 -9.63 19.30 2.20
C LEU A 1070 -8.70 20.35 1.58
N GLU A 1071 -9.24 21.41 0.98
CA GLU A 1071 -8.45 22.52 0.47
C GLU A 1071 -7.78 23.34 1.59
N GLU A 1072 -8.52 23.60 2.69
CA GLU A 1072 -8.02 24.31 3.86
C GLU A 1072 -6.77 23.66 4.46
N ILE A 1073 -6.63 22.33 4.38
CA ILE A 1073 -5.43 21.60 4.82
C ILE A 1073 -4.18 22.17 4.15
N PHE A 1074 -4.13 22.28 2.83
CA PHE A 1074 -2.92 22.77 2.14
C PHE A 1074 -2.71 24.28 2.28
N GLN A 1075 -3.77 25.03 2.62
CA GLN A 1075 -3.68 26.48 2.84
C GLN A 1075 -3.15 26.83 4.23
N ARG A 1076 -3.62 26.13 5.28
CA ARG A 1076 -3.41 26.51 6.69
C ARG A 1076 -2.55 25.54 7.49
N LEU A 1077 -2.38 24.29 7.04
CA LEU A 1077 -1.61 23.31 7.82
C LEU A 1077 -0.16 23.75 7.95
N GLY A 1078 0.30 23.83 9.21
CA GLY A 1078 1.68 24.10 9.55
C GLY A 1078 2.64 22.98 9.13
N PRO A 1079 3.92 23.04 9.55
CA PRO A 1079 4.89 22.00 9.20
C PRO A 1079 4.44 20.62 9.69
N VAL A 1080 4.68 19.61 8.85
CA VAL A 1080 4.49 18.20 9.18
C VAL A 1080 5.82 17.56 9.52
N GLU A 1081 5.77 16.38 10.11
CA GLU A 1081 6.96 15.60 10.42
C GLU A 1081 7.70 15.21 9.13
N VAL A 1082 8.98 15.58 9.07
CA VAL A 1082 9.85 15.33 7.92
C VAL A 1082 10.76 14.13 8.16
N MET A 1083 10.89 13.61 9.38
CA MET A 1083 11.85 12.52 9.66
C MET A 1083 11.46 11.20 8.99
N GLY A 1084 12.44 10.49 8.41
CA GLY A 1084 12.22 9.15 7.87
C GLY A 1084 13.37 8.61 7.03
N SER A 1085 13.50 7.29 6.98
CA SER A 1085 14.55 6.58 6.20
C SER A 1085 14.34 6.62 4.67
N THR A 1086 13.26 7.25 4.20
CA THR A 1086 12.95 7.42 2.77
C THR A 1086 13.31 8.80 2.23
N ASN A 1087 13.69 9.73 3.10
CA ASN A 1087 13.92 11.14 2.78
C ASN A 1087 15.01 11.39 1.72
N SER A 1088 15.94 10.46 1.51
CA SER A 1088 16.89 10.58 0.40
C SER A 1088 16.21 10.42 -0.97
N TYR A 1089 15.03 9.77 -1.03
CA TYR A 1089 14.24 9.54 -2.24
C TYR A 1089 13.00 10.45 -2.32
N PHE A 1090 12.27 10.61 -1.23
CA PHE A 1090 11.06 11.44 -1.10
C PHE A 1090 10.67 11.54 0.38
N THR A 1091 9.90 12.54 0.76
CA THR A 1091 9.35 12.65 2.13
C THR A 1091 7.98 11.95 2.20
N LEU A 1092 7.91 10.85 2.95
CA LEU A 1092 6.75 9.95 2.97
C LEU A 1092 5.48 10.56 3.58
N ARG A 1093 5.59 11.31 4.68
CA ARG A 1093 4.41 11.82 5.41
C ARG A 1093 3.55 12.81 4.58
N PRO A 1094 4.11 13.77 3.85
CA PRO A 1094 3.36 14.59 2.89
C PRO A 1094 2.63 13.75 1.84
N LEU A 1095 3.28 12.70 1.31
CA LEU A 1095 2.67 11.82 0.32
C LEU A 1095 1.52 11.00 0.90
N GLN A 1096 1.61 10.54 2.16
CA GLN A 1096 0.50 9.89 2.86
C GLN A 1096 -0.72 10.80 2.97
N LEU A 1097 -0.51 12.07 3.31
CA LEU A 1097 -1.59 13.06 3.39
C LEU A 1097 -2.22 13.31 2.01
N ILE A 1098 -1.41 13.50 0.98
CA ILE A 1098 -1.90 13.75 -0.39
C ILE A 1098 -2.63 12.52 -0.95
N ASP A 1099 -2.12 11.31 -0.72
CA ASP A 1099 -2.79 10.05 -1.06
C ASP A 1099 -4.16 9.95 -0.39
N ALA A 1100 -4.23 10.23 0.92
CA ALA A 1100 -5.50 10.24 1.66
C ALA A 1100 -6.48 11.29 1.12
N VAL A 1101 -6.01 12.51 0.88
CA VAL A 1101 -6.84 13.61 0.35
C VAL A 1101 -7.37 13.29 -1.04
N VAL A 1102 -6.52 12.82 -1.96
CA VAL A 1102 -6.94 12.47 -3.33
C VAL A 1102 -7.95 11.33 -3.30
N ARG A 1103 -7.68 10.27 -2.53
CA ARG A 1103 -8.61 9.14 -2.39
C ARG A 1103 -9.96 9.56 -1.83
N SER A 1104 -9.97 10.46 -0.84
CA SER A 1104 -11.23 10.95 -0.25
C SER A 1104 -12.13 11.68 -1.24
N VAL A 1105 -11.58 12.22 -2.34
CA VAL A 1105 -12.36 12.91 -3.39
C VAL A 1105 -12.79 11.97 -4.52
N VAL A 1106 -12.02 10.92 -4.80
CA VAL A 1106 -12.31 9.99 -5.92
C VAL A 1106 -12.94 8.67 -5.48
N THR A 1107 -13.43 8.55 -4.24
CA THR A 1107 -14.19 7.36 -3.85
C THR A 1107 -15.48 7.24 -4.66
N ASP A 1108 -15.88 6.01 -5.00
CA ASP A 1108 -17.12 5.73 -5.73
C ASP A 1108 -18.35 6.32 -5.02
N GLU A 1109 -18.29 6.50 -3.71
CA GLU A 1109 -19.35 7.10 -2.90
C GLU A 1109 -19.41 8.63 -2.98
N PHE A 1110 -18.30 9.28 -3.36
CA PHE A 1110 -18.24 10.71 -3.65
C PHE A 1110 -18.82 11.00 -5.05
N ALA A 1111 -18.69 10.03 -5.95
CA ALA A 1111 -19.09 10.07 -7.36
C ALA A 1111 -20.55 9.59 -7.60
N LEU A 1112 -20.98 8.50 -6.97
CA LEU A 1112 -22.26 7.81 -7.24
C LEU A 1112 -23.28 8.01 -6.11
N GLY A 1113 -24.52 8.30 -6.46
CA GLY A 1113 -25.63 8.42 -5.49
C GLY A 1113 -26.07 7.06 -4.91
N PRO A 1114 -26.70 7.02 -3.71
CA PRO A 1114 -27.24 5.78 -3.12
C PRO A 1114 -28.19 5.01 -4.05
N SER A 1115 -29.00 5.70 -4.84
CA SER A 1115 -29.96 5.10 -5.78
C SER A 1115 -29.28 4.44 -6.99
N VAL A 1116 -28.17 5.02 -7.48
CA VAL A 1116 -27.38 4.41 -8.57
C VAL A 1116 -26.70 3.13 -8.09
N ARG A 1117 -26.28 3.10 -6.81
CA ARG A 1117 -25.67 1.90 -6.21
C ARG A 1117 -26.64 0.74 -6.07
N GLY A 1118 -27.83 0.97 -5.48
CA GLY A 1118 -28.85 -0.08 -5.38
C GLY A 1118 -29.24 -0.62 -6.75
N TRP A 1119 -29.27 0.26 -7.76
CA TRP A 1119 -29.48 -0.14 -9.14
C TRP A 1119 -28.38 -1.05 -9.69
N LEU A 1120 -27.10 -0.74 -9.45
CA LEU A 1120 -25.96 -1.57 -9.89
C LEU A 1120 -25.95 -2.96 -9.23
N ASP A 1121 -26.31 -3.04 -7.96
CA ASP A 1121 -26.40 -4.31 -7.23
C ASP A 1121 -27.54 -5.18 -7.80
N ASP A 1122 -28.71 -4.58 -8.03
CA ASP A 1122 -29.85 -5.25 -8.66
C ASP A 1122 -29.50 -5.71 -10.09
N ASP A 1123 -28.77 -4.88 -10.83
CA ASP A 1123 -28.36 -5.16 -12.19
C ASP A 1123 -27.30 -6.28 -12.27
N GLU A 1124 -26.31 -6.28 -11.38
CA GLU A 1124 -25.36 -7.40 -11.25
C GLU A 1124 -26.09 -8.72 -10.98
N PHE A 1125 -27.09 -8.70 -10.09
CA PHE A 1125 -27.93 -9.85 -9.80
C PHE A 1125 -28.68 -10.34 -11.05
N LEU A 1126 -29.26 -9.42 -11.85
CA LEU A 1126 -29.94 -9.75 -13.11
C LEU A 1126 -28.98 -10.35 -14.15
N ILE A 1127 -27.76 -9.81 -14.26
CA ILE A 1127 -26.73 -10.34 -15.17
C ILE A 1127 -26.40 -11.79 -14.80
N ARG A 1128 -26.09 -12.05 -13.53
CA ARG A 1128 -25.79 -13.41 -13.04
C ARG A 1128 -26.96 -14.36 -13.31
N GLY A 1129 -28.19 -13.92 -13.01
CA GLY A 1129 -29.40 -14.70 -13.21
C GLY A 1129 -29.60 -15.14 -14.66
N ARG A 1130 -29.33 -14.26 -15.64
CA ARG A 1130 -29.43 -14.62 -17.06
C ARG A 1130 -28.33 -15.60 -17.47
N ILE A 1131 -27.09 -15.36 -17.07
CA ILE A 1131 -25.95 -16.24 -17.40
C ILE A 1131 -26.23 -17.69 -16.99
N HIS A 1132 -26.74 -17.90 -15.77
CA HIS A 1132 -27.10 -19.24 -15.30
C HIS A 1132 -28.25 -19.85 -16.10
N ARG A 1133 -29.26 -19.05 -16.45
CA ARG A 1133 -30.42 -19.50 -17.23
C ARG A 1133 -30.04 -19.93 -18.64
N ASP A 1134 -29.21 -19.14 -19.31
CA ASP A 1134 -28.75 -19.40 -20.68
C ASP A 1134 -27.90 -20.68 -20.73
N LEU A 1135 -26.97 -20.87 -19.77
CA LEU A 1135 -26.20 -22.11 -19.67
C LEU A 1135 -27.09 -23.33 -19.39
N ALA A 1136 -28.06 -23.20 -18.48
CA ALA A 1136 -29.00 -24.28 -18.19
C ALA A 1136 -29.87 -24.64 -19.40
N ALA A 1137 -30.21 -23.67 -20.26
CA ALA A 1137 -30.92 -23.94 -21.51
C ALA A 1137 -30.07 -24.79 -22.47
N VAL A 1138 -28.81 -24.42 -22.68
CA VAL A 1138 -27.89 -25.17 -23.55
C VAL A 1138 -27.63 -26.57 -23.02
N LEU A 1139 -27.42 -26.74 -21.71
CA LEU A 1139 -27.25 -28.07 -21.09
C LEU A 1139 -28.48 -28.97 -21.30
N ARG A 1140 -29.69 -28.42 -21.19
CA ARG A 1140 -30.93 -29.15 -21.47
C ARG A 1140 -31.07 -29.54 -22.94
N GLU A 1141 -30.70 -28.66 -23.87
CA GLU A 1141 -30.71 -28.96 -25.31
C GLU A 1141 -29.74 -30.10 -25.68
N GLN A 1142 -28.69 -30.30 -24.88
CA GLN A 1142 -27.70 -31.37 -25.06
C GLN A 1142 -27.99 -32.64 -24.24
N ASP A 1143 -29.12 -32.73 -23.53
CA ASP A 1143 -29.44 -33.83 -22.60
C ASP A 1143 -28.37 -34.06 -21.50
N ILE A 1144 -27.60 -33.03 -21.16
CA ILE A 1144 -26.59 -33.07 -20.08
C ILE A 1144 -27.28 -32.58 -18.79
N ARG A 1145 -27.49 -33.49 -17.83
CA ARG A 1145 -28.09 -33.19 -16.52
C ARG A 1145 -27.08 -32.73 -15.48
#